data_AF-A0A5S5CDA6-F1
#
_entry.id   AF-A0A5S5CDA6-F1
#
_cell.length_a   1.000
_cell.length_b   1.000
_cell.length_c   1.000
_cell.angle_alpha   90.00
_cell.angle_beta   90.00
_cell.angle_gamma   90.00
#
_symmetry.space_group_name_H-M   'P 1'
#
loop_
_entity.id
_entity.type
_entity.pdbx_description
1 polymer ?
#
loop_
_entity_poly.entity_id
_entity_poly.type
_entity_poly.pdbx_seq_one_letter_code
_entity_poly.pdbx_strand_id
1 'polypeptide(L)'
;MFRLIMFVFIGLNLFSCSNQKENSKFKIGFSQTGFEDDWRKAMNQSMEIQAGFYPEIKLIILDGEDDIDNQIGDIKKLIDSRVDALIVSPVKSKPITPIVEKAFKMGIPVLVVDRKIDGQNYTAYLGGDNYRVGANAANYLASISQSKKRIIEIKGLSGSSPALERSLGFNNVIKNTENLEVVKTLESNWESYSIKDSLRLLLDEIKEIDYIFTHNDRMALGAWEVAKEKGLHNSIKFIGVDGLPGPNGGINLVQQEILLATILYPTGGDEAIKIALKILNGEKVPKNNILNTTLIDSRNADIMKNQFEKIAQHQMDIENQQKKIKKQEETYSTQLNNLKLLLALLILSFLLGTYGIYTSYKLKKKKRELELQNKKITVQRNQIKKIAEEVKRSNEAKTNFFTGLSHEFKTPITLILSSIESLSENKLLDKKLTREVGLMFNNSKRLLRLINQLLDFRKIEDRKFILKASETNLYEFSKLIFNDFKREAQKRNINFSFTCNNKELKIFIDRDLMDKVYFNLLSNAFKFTPHNGTIHIEIHDDKESNFANICFKDSGIGIPKEEINKVFKPFYQGSNNNKSSSGIGLHLSKEFVELHKGSIEVRSRHGAEFIISLYKGSAHLNSDEVIFEPDIIDDGVLTFSEDYEEDTFKISKKINSEEKYSILIIEDNSDLAQYLKGKLSTEYQICISDGSDGVEKSLELIPDIIISDINLSGKLSGFEICKTLKNDLRTSHIPNIILTALNNKESYIQGLQSGADLYLTKPFSFAILFQSIKTLLYNREKLRYYYINNIHKVDTHHNFGLFEQDFISSINRFIEENLDNSSFSVEQLADKLNISRVQLYRKIKAILGINISDYIHNIRLDRARAMLDDSKLSISEIAYAVGFSSPNYFSTSFKNKFNKTPKAYRTNKD
;
A
#
# COMPACT_ATOMS: atom_id res chain seq x y z
N MET A 1 -2.28 0.18 25.84
CA MET A 1 -2.40 -1.28 26.10
C MET A 1 -1.08 -1.85 26.61
N PHE A 2 0.02 -1.75 25.85
CA PHE A 2 1.35 -2.23 26.28
C PHE A 2 1.81 -1.63 27.62
N ARG A 3 1.66 -0.32 27.83
CA ARG A 3 2.01 0.32 29.11
C ARG A 3 1.15 -0.14 30.30
N LEU A 4 -0.15 -0.36 30.10
CA LEU A 4 -1.04 -0.79 31.20
C LEU A 4 -0.77 -2.26 31.59
N ILE A 5 -0.56 -3.13 30.59
CA ILE A 5 -0.16 -4.52 30.80
C ILE A 5 1.23 -4.57 31.46
N MET A 6 2.17 -3.74 31.03
CA MET A 6 3.50 -3.63 31.63
C MET A 6 3.42 -3.13 33.08
N PHE A 7 2.57 -2.17 33.41
CA PHE A 7 2.37 -1.74 34.81
C PHE A 7 1.75 -2.82 35.69
N VAL A 8 0.81 -3.62 35.16
CA VAL A 8 0.25 -4.79 35.87
C VAL A 8 1.29 -5.90 36.02
N PHE A 9 2.11 -6.15 35.01
CA PHE A 9 3.19 -7.13 35.05
C PHE A 9 4.31 -6.72 36.02
N ILE A 10 4.66 -5.43 36.05
CA ILE A 10 5.63 -4.87 37.02
C ILE A 10 5.04 -4.90 38.43
N GLY A 11 3.75 -4.57 38.60
CA GLY A 11 3.05 -4.71 39.87
C GLY A 11 3.05 -6.14 40.39
N LEU A 12 2.84 -7.13 39.52
CA LEU A 12 2.88 -8.55 39.88
C LEU A 12 4.28 -9.05 40.27
N ASN A 13 5.33 -8.53 39.64
CA ASN A 13 6.71 -8.85 40.01
C ASN A 13 7.13 -8.19 41.35
N LEU A 14 6.58 -7.01 41.68
CA LEU A 14 6.87 -6.32 42.95
C LEU A 14 6.23 -7.01 44.17
N PHE A 15 5.15 -7.80 44.00
CA PHE A 15 4.55 -8.59 45.07
C PHE A 15 5.21 -9.96 45.29
N SER A 16 6.20 -10.33 44.46
CA SER A 16 6.90 -11.62 44.56
C SER A 16 8.16 -11.59 45.44
N CYS A 17 8.58 -10.43 45.95
CA CYS A 17 9.69 -10.33 46.90
C CYS A 17 9.16 -10.14 48.31
N SER A 18 8.76 -11.24 48.97
CA SER A 18 8.67 -11.23 50.42
C SER A 18 10.09 -11.23 50.97
N ASN A 19 10.55 -10.09 51.47
CA ASN A 19 11.72 -9.99 52.34
C ASN A 19 11.46 -10.91 53.55
N GLN A 20 12.01 -12.13 53.52
CA GLN A 20 12.24 -12.88 54.75
C GLN A 20 13.28 -12.08 55.53
N LYS A 21 12.84 -11.46 56.63
CA LYS A 21 13.78 -10.98 57.65
C LYS A 21 14.58 -12.20 58.12
N GLU A 22 15.87 -12.23 57.78
CA GLU A 22 16.83 -13.10 58.46
C GLU A 22 16.78 -12.71 59.95
N ASN A 23 16.16 -13.56 60.78
CA ASN A 23 16.41 -13.52 62.21
C ASN A 23 17.91 -13.75 62.39
N SER A 24 18.61 -12.76 62.94
CA SER A 24 20.04 -12.81 63.22
C SER A 24 20.37 -14.06 64.02
N LYS A 25 21.20 -14.95 63.46
CA LYS A 25 21.62 -16.18 64.13
C LYS A 25 22.80 -15.90 65.06
N PHE A 26 22.65 -16.10 66.36
CA PHE A 26 23.77 -16.15 67.30
C PHE A 26 24.68 -17.33 66.99
N LYS A 27 25.98 -17.08 66.80
CA LYS A 27 27.00 -18.10 66.56
C LYS A 27 27.65 -18.50 67.88
N ILE A 28 27.44 -19.73 68.29
CA ILE A 28 28.10 -20.31 69.46
C ILE A 28 29.20 -21.24 68.96
N GLY A 29 30.45 -20.95 69.28
CA GLY A 29 31.58 -21.82 68.97
C GLY A 29 31.91 -22.71 70.16
N PHE A 30 32.09 -24.00 69.96
CA PHE A 30 32.55 -24.94 70.98
C PHE A 30 33.86 -25.60 70.54
N SER A 31 34.92 -25.40 71.31
CA SER A 31 36.18 -26.14 71.14
C SER A 31 36.23 -27.28 72.17
N GLN A 32 36.08 -28.51 71.68
CA GLN A 32 36.13 -29.74 72.46
C GLN A 32 37.57 -30.26 72.57
N THR A 33 37.88 -31.13 73.55
CA THR A 33 39.21 -31.78 73.62
C THR A 33 39.44 -32.77 72.49
N GLY A 34 38.49 -33.67 72.26
CA GLY A 34 38.57 -34.83 71.38
C GLY A 34 37.16 -35.39 71.10
N PHE A 35 36.93 -36.05 69.95
CA PHE A 35 35.64 -36.68 69.62
C PHE A 35 35.59 -38.21 69.85
N GLU A 36 36.71 -38.86 70.16
CA GLU A 36 36.74 -40.33 70.20
C GLU A 36 36.01 -40.93 71.42
N ASP A 37 35.91 -40.18 72.51
CA ASP A 37 35.26 -40.57 73.76
C ASP A 37 33.72 -40.52 73.67
N ASP A 38 33.05 -41.56 74.16
CA ASP A 38 31.59 -41.67 74.17
C ASP A 38 30.93 -40.62 75.08
N TRP A 39 31.61 -40.20 76.15
CA TRP A 39 31.14 -39.11 77.00
C TRP A 39 31.14 -37.78 76.24
N ARG A 40 32.19 -37.52 75.44
CA ARG A 40 32.30 -36.33 74.59
C ARG A 40 31.28 -36.33 73.46
N LYS A 41 31.06 -37.48 72.82
CA LYS A 41 29.99 -37.64 71.82
C LYS A 41 28.61 -37.35 72.43
N ALA A 42 28.33 -37.88 73.61
CA ALA A 42 27.08 -37.62 74.32
C ALA A 42 26.93 -36.12 74.69
N MET A 43 28.01 -35.45 75.10
CA MET A 43 28.02 -34.00 75.33
C MET A 43 27.72 -33.23 74.04
N ASN A 44 28.45 -33.50 72.95
CA ASN A 44 28.26 -32.83 71.66
C ASN A 44 26.83 -33.02 71.15
N GLN A 45 26.31 -34.25 71.19
CA GLN A 45 24.95 -34.58 70.80
C GLN A 45 23.93 -33.80 71.65
N SER A 46 24.11 -33.74 72.97
CA SER A 46 23.21 -32.97 73.85
C SER A 46 23.24 -31.47 73.56
N MET A 47 24.38 -30.92 73.16
CA MET A 47 24.50 -29.52 72.72
C MET A 47 23.78 -29.29 71.39
N GLU A 48 23.96 -30.17 70.41
CA GLU A 48 23.29 -30.08 69.10
C GLU A 48 21.78 -30.16 69.24
N ILE A 49 21.28 -31.08 70.08
CA ILE A 49 19.87 -31.20 70.43
C ILE A 49 19.37 -29.91 71.05
N GLN A 50 20.07 -29.40 72.08
CA GLN A 50 19.63 -28.20 72.78
C GLN A 50 19.63 -26.98 71.84
N ALA A 51 20.66 -26.81 71.02
CA ALA A 51 20.72 -25.76 70.02
C ALA A 51 19.60 -25.89 68.97
N GLY A 52 19.19 -27.12 68.62
CA GLY A 52 18.08 -27.40 67.73
C GLY A 52 16.72 -26.89 68.21
N PHE A 53 16.53 -26.64 69.51
CA PHE A 53 15.31 -26.00 70.04
C PHE A 53 15.27 -24.48 69.82
N TYR A 54 16.40 -23.85 69.47
CA TYR A 54 16.53 -22.41 69.30
C TYR A 54 16.97 -22.11 67.85
N PRO A 55 16.02 -21.86 66.93
CA PRO A 55 16.33 -21.59 65.51
C PRO A 55 17.29 -20.41 65.29
N GLU A 56 17.40 -19.51 66.26
CA GLU A 56 18.32 -18.39 66.31
C GLU A 56 19.76 -18.78 66.65
N ILE A 57 20.05 -20.02 67.07
CA ILE A 57 21.41 -20.46 67.40
C ILE A 57 22.03 -21.20 66.21
N LYS A 58 23.27 -20.85 65.90
CA LYS A 58 24.17 -21.64 65.05
C LYS A 58 25.34 -22.13 65.91
N LEU A 59 25.27 -23.41 66.29
CA LEU A 59 26.35 -24.08 67.00
C LEU A 59 27.44 -24.55 66.03
N ILE A 60 28.70 -24.34 66.38
CA ILE A 60 29.88 -24.82 65.64
C ILE A 60 30.75 -25.59 66.63
N ILE A 61 30.87 -26.90 66.46
CA ILE A 61 31.74 -27.74 67.31
C ILE A 61 33.02 -28.06 66.54
N LEU A 62 34.18 -27.82 67.14
CA LEU A 62 35.49 -28.17 66.60
C LEU A 62 36.17 -29.22 67.50
N ASP A 63 36.89 -30.13 66.87
CA ASP A 63 37.59 -31.25 67.49
C ASP A 63 39.08 -30.92 67.69
N GLY A 64 39.50 -30.86 68.96
CA GLY A 64 40.91 -30.64 69.30
C GLY A 64 41.81 -31.86 69.12
N GLU A 65 41.26 -33.03 68.78
CA GLU A 65 42.00 -34.29 68.53
C GLU A 65 42.92 -34.71 69.72
N ASP A 66 42.51 -34.35 70.94
CA ASP A 66 43.26 -34.51 72.19
C ASP A 66 44.68 -33.90 72.18
N ASP A 67 44.92 -32.96 71.25
CA ASP A 67 46.19 -32.25 71.07
C ASP A 67 46.09 -30.76 71.47
N ILE A 68 47.16 -30.25 72.06
CA ILE A 68 47.21 -28.88 72.59
C ILE A 68 47.22 -27.86 71.45
N ASP A 69 48.03 -28.09 70.42
CA ASP A 69 48.25 -27.13 69.35
C ASP A 69 47.03 -27.07 68.43
N ASN A 70 46.41 -28.23 68.16
CA ASN A 70 45.14 -28.32 67.43
C ASN A 70 44.02 -27.56 68.16
N GLN A 71 43.85 -27.78 69.47
CA GLN A 71 42.83 -27.08 70.24
C GLN A 71 43.06 -25.56 70.31
N ILE A 72 44.32 -25.12 70.43
CA ILE A 72 44.66 -23.68 70.32
C ILE A 72 44.30 -23.15 68.93
N GLY A 73 44.56 -23.92 67.87
CA GLY A 73 44.17 -23.61 66.50
C GLY A 73 42.66 -23.43 66.34
N ASP A 74 41.87 -24.30 66.96
CA ASP A 74 40.41 -24.23 66.91
C ASP A 74 39.84 -23.02 67.63
N ILE A 75 40.35 -22.72 68.83
CA ILE A 75 39.94 -21.51 69.56
C ILE A 75 40.28 -20.26 68.73
N LYS A 76 41.45 -20.22 68.06
CA LYS A 76 41.79 -19.12 67.13
C LYS A 76 40.80 -19.02 65.97
N LYS A 77 40.48 -20.12 65.29
CA LYS A 77 39.48 -20.14 64.20
C LYS A 77 38.13 -19.59 64.66
N LEU A 78 37.67 -19.97 65.86
CA LEU A 78 36.40 -19.50 66.42
C LEU A 78 36.43 -17.99 66.71
N ILE A 79 37.52 -17.48 67.30
CA ILE A 79 37.73 -16.05 67.51
C ILE A 79 37.71 -15.30 66.16
N ASP A 80 38.47 -15.78 65.17
CA ASP A 80 38.58 -15.14 63.86
C ASP A 80 37.24 -15.16 63.09
N SER A 81 36.42 -16.19 63.31
CA SER A 81 35.07 -16.32 62.75
C SER A 81 34.02 -15.42 63.41
N ARG A 82 34.40 -14.68 64.46
CA ARG A 82 33.53 -13.80 65.27
C ARG A 82 32.31 -14.54 65.82
N VAL A 83 32.55 -15.57 66.62
CA VAL A 83 31.49 -16.20 67.42
C VAL A 83 30.99 -15.22 68.48
N ASP A 84 29.68 -15.26 68.74
CA ASP A 84 29.02 -14.43 69.74
C ASP A 84 29.25 -14.96 71.17
N ALA A 85 29.49 -16.27 71.31
CA ALA A 85 29.94 -16.90 72.55
C ALA A 85 30.89 -18.07 72.24
N LEU A 86 31.86 -18.29 73.12
CA LEU A 86 32.85 -19.37 73.02
C LEU A 86 32.68 -20.34 74.20
N ILE A 87 32.51 -21.61 73.90
CA ILE A 87 32.53 -22.71 74.86
C ILE A 87 33.86 -23.45 74.70
N VAL A 88 34.54 -23.80 75.79
CA VAL A 88 35.83 -24.50 75.76
C VAL A 88 35.90 -25.59 76.80
N SER A 89 36.25 -26.81 76.37
CA SER A 89 36.67 -27.91 77.25
C SER A 89 38.18 -28.09 77.11
N PRO A 90 39.03 -27.59 78.02
CA PRO A 90 40.47 -27.54 77.81
C PRO A 90 41.15 -28.92 77.95
N VAL A 91 41.99 -29.31 77.00
CA VAL A 91 42.75 -30.58 77.04
C VAL A 91 43.66 -30.63 78.28
N LYS A 92 44.36 -29.53 78.57
CA LYS A 92 45.12 -29.29 79.80
C LYS A 92 44.93 -27.85 80.25
N SER A 93 44.90 -27.63 81.57
CA SER A 93 44.61 -26.33 82.18
C SER A 93 45.60 -25.24 81.73
N LYS A 94 46.90 -25.44 82.01
CA LYS A 94 47.94 -24.43 81.79
C LYS A 94 48.17 -24.01 80.33
N PRO A 95 48.27 -24.93 79.34
CA PRO A 95 48.57 -24.56 77.95
C PRO A 95 47.41 -23.84 77.24
N ILE A 96 46.16 -24.13 77.61
CA ILE A 96 44.97 -23.55 76.96
C ILE A 96 44.59 -22.19 77.59
N THR A 97 45.02 -21.92 78.82
CA THR A 97 44.71 -20.68 79.55
C THR A 97 44.97 -19.41 78.72
N PRO A 98 46.16 -19.18 78.12
CA PRO A 98 46.45 -17.90 77.46
C PRO A 98 45.52 -17.58 76.28
N ILE A 99 45.09 -18.58 75.51
CA ILE A 99 44.20 -18.36 74.37
C ILE A 99 42.75 -18.11 74.80
N VAL A 100 42.32 -18.75 75.89
CA VAL A 100 41.01 -18.50 76.52
C VAL A 100 40.94 -17.09 77.10
N GLU A 101 41.97 -16.66 77.83
CA GLU A 101 42.03 -15.29 78.36
C GLU A 101 42.03 -14.24 77.24
N LYS A 102 42.66 -14.55 76.09
CA LYS A 102 42.65 -13.69 74.91
C LYS A 102 41.23 -13.50 74.37
N ALA A 103 40.46 -14.58 74.21
CA ALA A 103 39.07 -14.51 73.78
C ALA A 103 38.22 -13.65 74.74
N PHE A 104 38.38 -13.88 76.04
CA PHE A 104 37.68 -13.13 77.08
C PHE A 104 38.02 -11.63 77.06
N LYS A 105 39.31 -11.27 76.93
CA LYS A 105 39.76 -9.88 76.82
C LYS A 105 39.29 -9.18 75.54
N MET A 106 39.00 -9.94 74.48
CA MET A 106 38.39 -9.42 73.24
C MET A 106 36.88 -9.19 73.36
N GLY A 107 36.28 -9.44 74.53
CA GLY A 107 34.86 -9.23 74.80
C GLY A 107 33.97 -10.39 74.38
N ILE A 108 34.54 -11.52 73.92
CA ILE A 108 33.78 -12.73 73.63
C ILE A 108 33.47 -13.41 74.97
N PRO A 109 32.20 -13.65 75.33
CA PRO A 109 31.86 -14.41 76.53
C PRO A 109 32.39 -15.84 76.41
N VAL A 110 33.15 -16.29 77.41
CA VAL A 110 33.76 -17.62 77.42
C VAL A 110 33.16 -18.50 78.52
N LEU A 111 32.54 -19.61 78.12
CA LEU A 111 32.04 -20.66 79.00
C LEU A 111 33.03 -21.82 79.03
N VAL A 112 33.67 -22.05 80.17
CA VAL A 112 34.58 -23.18 80.36
C VAL A 112 33.78 -24.38 80.86
N VAL A 113 33.89 -25.53 80.20
CA VAL A 113 33.08 -26.72 80.51
C VAL A 113 33.93 -27.92 80.86
N ASP A 114 33.46 -28.75 81.80
CA ASP A 114 34.07 -30.00 82.29
C ASP A 114 35.47 -29.85 82.93
N ARG A 115 36.47 -29.44 82.15
CA ARG A 115 37.84 -29.20 82.63
C ARG A 115 38.06 -27.71 82.91
N LYS A 116 38.87 -27.40 83.91
CA LYS A 116 39.17 -26.00 84.30
C LYS A 116 40.41 -25.46 83.56
N ILE A 117 40.49 -24.14 83.46
CA ILE A 117 41.72 -23.41 83.09
C ILE A 117 42.37 -22.82 84.35
N ASP A 118 43.63 -22.38 84.23
CA ASP A 118 44.31 -21.68 85.30
C ASP A 118 43.81 -20.22 85.33
N GLY A 119 43.44 -19.71 86.50
CA GLY A 119 42.95 -18.34 86.65
C GLY A 119 41.43 -18.20 86.58
N GLN A 120 40.97 -16.97 86.36
CA GLN A 120 39.57 -16.55 86.57
C GLN A 120 38.99 -15.73 85.41
N ASN A 121 39.73 -15.64 84.29
CA ASN A 121 39.42 -14.82 83.12
C ASN A 121 38.53 -15.57 82.12
N TYR A 122 37.33 -15.90 82.56
CA TYR A 122 36.25 -16.52 81.78
C TYR A 122 34.90 -16.05 82.36
N THR A 123 33.82 -16.18 81.57
CA THR A 123 32.49 -15.69 81.95
C THR A 123 31.81 -16.60 82.95
N ALA A 124 31.77 -17.90 82.67
CA ALA A 124 31.21 -18.90 83.57
C ALA A 124 31.93 -20.25 83.40
N TYR A 125 31.87 -21.07 84.44
CA TYR A 125 32.29 -22.46 84.45
C TYR A 125 31.06 -23.35 84.61
N LEU A 126 31.04 -24.48 83.89
CA LEU A 126 30.03 -25.53 84.01
C LEU A 126 30.71 -26.89 84.08
N GLY A 127 30.47 -27.65 85.15
CA GLY A 127 31.02 -29.01 85.25
C GLY A 127 30.52 -29.74 86.47
N GLY A 128 30.79 -31.04 86.55
CA GLY A 128 30.49 -31.80 87.76
C GLY A 128 31.49 -31.52 88.88
N ASP A 129 31.07 -31.79 90.11
CA ASP A 129 31.95 -31.76 91.28
C ASP A 129 32.72 -33.09 91.37
N ASN A 130 33.91 -33.11 90.79
CA ASN A 130 34.76 -34.30 90.73
C ASN A 130 35.23 -34.77 92.12
N TYR A 131 35.35 -33.85 93.08
CA TYR A 131 35.64 -34.21 94.47
C TYR A 131 34.48 -34.99 95.09
N ARG A 132 33.24 -34.50 94.91
CA ARG A 132 32.04 -35.23 95.36
C ARG A 132 31.86 -36.55 94.64
N VAL A 133 32.23 -36.66 93.36
CA VAL A 133 32.20 -37.95 92.63
C VAL A 133 33.07 -38.99 93.32
N GLY A 134 34.34 -38.65 93.60
CA GLY A 134 35.26 -39.52 94.33
C GLY A 134 34.76 -39.86 95.74
N ALA A 135 34.29 -38.84 96.47
CA ALA A 135 33.73 -39.02 97.80
C ALA A 135 32.50 -39.93 97.81
N ASN A 136 31.60 -39.82 96.81
CA ASN A 136 30.42 -40.67 96.67
C ASN A 136 30.78 -42.13 96.42
N ALA A 137 31.79 -42.40 95.58
CA ALA A 137 32.28 -43.76 95.35
C ALA A 137 32.82 -44.39 96.64
N ALA A 138 33.62 -43.64 97.41
CA ALA A 138 34.14 -44.10 98.70
C ALA A 138 33.04 -44.28 99.75
N ASN A 139 32.09 -43.34 99.86
CA ASN A 139 30.96 -43.43 100.79
C ASN A 139 30.07 -44.64 100.47
N TYR A 140 29.85 -44.93 99.19
CA TYR A 140 29.11 -46.11 98.78
C TYR A 140 29.82 -47.40 99.21
N LEU A 141 31.13 -47.52 98.93
CA LEU A 141 31.94 -48.64 99.38
C LEU A 141 31.91 -48.80 100.90
N ALA A 142 32.00 -47.71 101.65
CA ALA A 142 31.95 -47.72 103.10
C ALA A 142 30.59 -48.23 103.60
N SER A 143 29.50 -47.84 102.94
CA SER A 143 28.13 -48.23 103.34
C SER A 143 27.83 -49.72 103.16
N ILE A 144 28.53 -50.41 102.27
CA ILE A 144 28.30 -51.83 101.97
C ILE A 144 29.36 -52.76 102.61
N SER A 145 30.41 -52.20 103.20
CA SER A 145 31.53 -52.97 103.76
C SER A 145 31.39 -53.15 105.27
N GLN A 146 31.06 -54.37 105.70
CA GLN A 146 30.90 -54.72 107.13
C GLN A 146 32.22 -55.13 107.81
N SER A 147 33.22 -55.53 107.03
CA SER A 147 34.55 -55.94 107.49
C SER A 147 35.65 -55.20 106.71
N LYS A 148 36.91 -55.39 107.09
CA LYS A 148 38.04 -54.75 106.41
C LYS A 148 38.15 -55.22 104.95
N LYS A 149 38.14 -54.29 103.99
CA LYS A 149 38.19 -54.54 102.54
C LYS A 149 39.34 -53.80 101.88
N ARG A 150 39.95 -54.42 100.87
CA ARG A 150 41.13 -53.91 100.16
C ARG A 150 40.77 -53.40 98.78
N ILE A 151 41.23 -52.18 98.47
CA ILE A 151 40.84 -51.43 97.27
C ILE A 151 42.05 -51.12 96.39
N ILE A 152 41.90 -51.30 95.09
CA ILE A 152 42.79 -50.68 94.08
C ILE A 152 42.10 -49.46 93.49
N GLU A 153 42.79 -48.32 93.47
CA GLU A 153 42.35 -47.12 92.75
C GLU A 153 43.04 -47.04 91.38
N ILE A 154 42.28 -46.83 90.31
CA ILE A 154 42.81 -46.58 88.96
C ILE A 154 42.42 -45.16 88.54
N LYS A 155 43.43 -44.28 88.53
CA LYS A 155 43.29 -42.87 88.20
C LYS A 155 43.32 -42.63 86.69
N GLY A 156 42.57 -41.63 86.23
CA GLY A 156 42.69 -41.12 84.86
C GLY A 156 44.01 -40.38 84.59
N LEU A 157 44.08 -39.68 83.45
CA LEU A 157 45.30 -39.00 82.98
C LEU A 157 45.90 -38.04 84.02
N SER A 158 47.18 -38.26 84.31
CA SER A 158 47.96 -37.41 85.22
C SER A 158 48.01 -35.96 84.74
N GLY A 159 47.77 -35.02 85.66
CA GLY A 159 47.70 -33.58 85.37
C GLY A 159 46.32 -33.06 84.90
N SER A 160 45.31 -33.93 84.78
CA SER A 160 43.93 -33.49 84.55
C SER A 160 43.20 -33.19 85.87
N SER A 161 42.40 -32.11 85.91
CA SER A 161 41.66 -31.72 87.13
C SER A 161 40.68 -32.80 87.62
N PRO A 162 39.95 -33.54 86.75
CA PRO A 162 39.02 -34.57 87.22
C PRO A 162 39.73 -35.74 87.92
N ALA A 163 40.87 -36.22 87.39
CA ALA A 163 41.62 -37.30 88.01
C ALA A 163 42.18 -36.91 89.38
N LEU A 164 42.66 -35.67 89.52
CA LEU A 164 43.13 -35.16 90.81
C LEU A 164 41.99 -35.03 91.82
N GLU A 165 40.91 -34.35 91.45
CA GLU A 165 39.78 -34.08 92.35
C GLU A 165 39.05 -35.37 92.78
N ARG A 166 38.82 -36.32 91.85
CA ARG A 166 38.22 -37.64 92.15
C ARG A 166 39.07 -38.42 93.15
N SER A 167 40.39 -38.48 92.93
CA SER A 167 41.29 -39.19 93.85
C SER A 167 41.35 -38.54 95.24
N LEU A 168 41.37 -37.20 95.30
CA LEU A 168 41.34 -36.47 96.58
C LEU A 168 40.06 -36.74 97.36
N GLY A 169 38.90 -36.64 96.70
CA GLY A 169 37.60 -36.90 97.34
C GLY A 169 37.47 -38.33 97.82
N PHE A 170 37.89 -39.29 97.00
CA PHE A 170 37.89 -40.71 97.33
C PHE A 170 38.77 -40.99 98.56
N ASN A 171 40.05 -40.60 98.49
CA ASN A 171 41.00 -40.86 99.57
C ASN A 171 40.67 -40.12 100.87
N ASN A 172 40.05 -38.93 100.80
CA ASN A 172 39.62 -38.21 102.00
C ASN A 172 38.54 -38.96 102.79
N VAL A 173 37.62 -39.65 102.10
CA VAL A 173 36.61 -40.48 102.77
C VAL A 173 37.23 -41.78 103.29
N ILE A 174 38.09 -42.44 102.51
CA ILE A 174 38.74 -43.70 102.92
C ILE A 174 39.62 -43.51 104.16
N LYS A 175 40.41 -42.43 104.24
CA LYS A 175 41.25 -42.13 105.41
C LYS A 175 40.46 -42.07 106.73
N ASN A 176 39.19 -41.71 106.66
CA ASN A 176 38.29 -41.60 107.80
C ASN A 176 37.41 -42.85 108.01
N THR A 177 37.66 -43.94 107.26
CA THR A 177 36.87 -45.17 107.29
C THR A 177 37.75 -46.37 107.67
N GLU A 178 37.58 -46.91 108.87
CA GLU A 178 38.45 -47.99 109.41
C GLU A 178 38.36 -49.32 108.63
N ASN A 179 37.23 -49.57 107.97
CA ASN A 179 36.95 -50.83 107.26
C ASN A 179 37.44 -50.86 105.80
N LEU A 180 38.07 -49.80 105.29
CA LEU A 180 38.54 -49.74 103.91
C LEU A 180 40.00 -49.33 103.83
N GLU A 181 40.78 -49.99 102.98
CA GLU A 181 42.20 -49.67 102.76
C GLU A 181 42.53 -49.66 101.27
N VAL A 182 43.06 -48.53 100.77
CA VAL A 182 43.63 -48.46 99.41
C VAL A 182 45.03 -49.06 99.44
N VAL A 183 45.20 -50.21 98.78
CA VAL A 183 46.48 -50.95 98.79
C VAL A 183 47.38 -50.61 97.62
N LYS A 184 46.81 -50.12 96.51
CA LYS A 184 47.57 -49.62 95.37
C LYS A 184 46.77 -48.59 94.59
N THR A 185 47.48 -47.62 94.05
CA THR A 185 46.95 -46.68 93.06
C THR A 185 47.71 -46.84 91.75
N LEU A 186 46.98 -46.99 90.64
CA LEU A 186 47.52 -47.02 89.27
C LEU A 186 47.15 -45.74 88.54
N GLU A 187 48.01 -45.31 87.61
CA GLU A 187 47.71 -44.20 86.71
C GLU A 187 47.44 -44.73 85.29
N SER A 188 46.48 -44.10 84.62
CA SER A 188 45.98 -44.46 83.29
C SER A 188 45.81 -43.20 82.43
N ASN A 189 45.41 -43.36 81.17
CA ASN A 189 45.08 -42.29 80.23
C ASN A 189 43.57 -42.17 79.94
N TRP A 190 42.69 -42.68 80.82
CA TRP A 190 41.22 -42.78 80.64
C TRP A 190 40.72 -43.93 79.76
N GLU A 191 41.61 -44.65 79.08
CA GLU A 191 41.22 -45.73 78.16
C GLU A 191 41.23 -47.12 78.79
N SER A 192 40.44 -48.04 78.22
CA SER A 192 40.36 -49.41 78.73
C SER A 192 41.65 -50.21 78.49
N TYR A 193 42.37 -49.95 77.39
CA TYR A 193 43.57 -50.70 77.02
C TYR A 193 44.78 -50.34 77.89
N SER A 194 44.89 -49.10 78.34
CA SER A 194 46.08 -48.57 79.02
C SER A 194 46.31 -49.15 80.41
N ILE A 195 45.27 -49.72 81.01
CA ILE A 195 45.33 -50.34 82.33
C ILE A 195 45.61 -51.85 82.27
N LYS A 196 45.43 -52.50 81.10
CA LYS A 196 45.32 -53.96 81.03
C LYS A 196 46.57 -54.67 81.52
N ASP A 197 47.73 -54.26 81.03
CA ASP A 197 49.01 -54.91 81.37
C ASP A 197 49.44 -54.62 82.81
N SER A 198 49.35 -53.36 83.23
CA SER A 198 49.69 -52.92 84.59
C SER A 198 48.81 -53.60 85.64
N LEU A 199 47.50 -53.72 85.39
CA LEU A 199 46.57 -54.40 86.29
C LEU A 199 46.80 -55.92 86.29
N ARG A 200 47.12 -56.52 85.13
CA ARG A 200 47.41 -57.95 85.02
C ARG A 200 48.61 -58.33 85.90
N LEU A 201 49.68 -57.55 85.86
CA LEU A 201 50.86 -57.76 86.71
C LEU A 201 50.52 -57.55 88.20
N LEU A 202 49.74 -56.51 88.52
CA LEU A 202 49.39 -56.19 89.90
C LEU A 202 48.52 -57.26 90.57
N LEU A 203 47.57 -57.84 89.83
CA LEU A 203 46.71 -58.92 90.33
C LEU A 203 47.46 -60.24 90.54
N ASP A 204 48.65 -60.42 89.95
CA ASP A 204 49.55 -61.54 90.25
C ASP A 204 50.36 -61.30 91.54
N GLU A 205 50.68 -60.04 91.84
CA GLU A 205 51.47 -59.64 93.02
C GLU A 205 50.61 -59.54 94.29
N ILE A 206 49.44 -58.93 94.22
CA ILE A 206 48.58 -58.67 95.37
C ILE A 206 47.43 -59.67 95.42
N LYS A 207 47.51 -60.62 96.36
CA LYS A 207 46.41 -61.53 96.69
C LYS A 207 45.39 -60.82 97.57
N GLU A 208 44.10 -61.14 97.39
CA GLU A 208 42.95 -60.63 98.16
C GLU A 208 42.66 -59.12 97.93
N ILE A 209 42.03 -58.83 96.79
CA ILE A 209 41.41 -57.53 96.47
C ILE A 209 39.90 -57.70 96.48
N ASP A 210 39.19 -56.78 97.11
CA ASP A 210 37.73 -56.79 97.16
C ASP A 210 37.11 -55.82 96.17
N TYR A 211 37.71 -54.63 96.01
CA TYR A 211 37.17 -53.55 95.19
C TYR A 211 38.21 -52.96 94.24
N ILE A 212 37.77 -52.60 93.04
CA ILE A 212 38.53 -51.75 92.13
C ILE A 212 37.68 -50.51 91.83
N PHE A 213 38.16 -49.35 92.29
CA PHE A 213 37.59 -48.06 91.94
C PHE A 213 38.35 -47.49 90.75
N THR A 214 37.62 -47.19 89.69
CA THR A 214 38.17 -46.62 88.46
C THR A 214 37.57 -45.25 88.22
N HIS A 215 38.37 -44.32 87.69
CA HIS A 215 37.90 -42.96 87.47
C HIS A 215 36.97 -42.81 86.27
N ASN A 216 36.71 -43.85 85.45
CA ASN A 216 35.63 -43.85 84.46
C ASN A 216 35.12 -45.28 84.15
N ASP A 217 33.96 -45.39 83.52
CA ASP A 217 33.30 -46.68 83.22
C ASP A 217 34.09 -47.50 82.19
N ARG A 218 34.81 -46.83 81.27
CA ARG A 218 35.63 -47.49 80.25
C ARG A 218 36.81 -48.24 80.86
N MET A 219 37.53 -47.62 81.80
CA MET A 219 38.58 -48.28 82.57
C MET A 219 37.98 -49.35 83.50
N ALA A 220 36.78 -49.13 84.04
CA ALA A 220 36.08 -50.12 84.86
C ALA A 220 35.82 -51.41 84.08
N LEU A 221 35.31 -51.29 82.84
CA LEU A 221 35.11 -52.41 81.93
C LEU A 221 36.43 -53.12 81.60
N GLY A 222 37.48 -52.35 81.26
CA GLY A 222 38.82 -52.91 81.02
C GLY A 222 39.37 -53.66 82.23
N ALA A 223 39.11 -53.17 83.45
CA ALA A 223 39.56 -53.80 84.68
C ALA A 223 38.82 -55.10 84.96
N TRP A 224 37.51 -55.11 84.69
CA TRP A 224 36.68 -56.31 84.76
C TRP A 224 37.11 -57.37 83.75
N GLU A 225 37.45 -56.99 82.51
CA GLU A 225 37.96 -57.91 81.49
C GLU A 225 39.25 -58.61 81.95
N VAL A 226 40.21 -57.86 82.52
CA VAL A 226 41.45 -58.44 83.07
C VAL A 226 41.16 -59.36 84.25
N ALA A 227 40.25 -58.98 85.15
CA ALA A 227 39.86 -59.85 86.25
C ALA A 227 39.13 -61.12 85.76
N LYS A 228 38.36 -61.02 84.68
CA LYS A 228 37.71 -62.16 84.04
C LYS A 228 38.71 -63.11 83.41
N GLU A 229 39.73 -62.60 82.71
CA GLU A 229 40.85 -63.39 82.18
C GLU A 229 41.55 -64.20 83.29
N LYS A 230 41.66 -63.65 84.50
CA LYS A 230 42.25 -64.31 85.67
C LYS A 230 41.28 -65.13 86.53
N GLY A 231 39.99 -65.18 86.18
CA GLY A 231 38.97 -65.88 86.97
C GLY A 231 38.56 -65.19 88.29
N LEU A 232 38.93 -63.92 88.48
CA LEU A 232 38.68 -63.12 89.69
C LEU A 232 37.45 -62.19 89.61
N HIS A 233 36.75 -62.18 88.48
CA HIS A 233 35.59 -61.28 88.24
C HIS A 233 34.43 -61.44 89.23
N ASN A 234 34.29 -62.60 89.88
CA ASN A 234 33.24 -62.84 90.89
C ASN A 234 33.64 -62.36 92.29
N SER A 235 34.94 -62.36 92.61
CA SER A 235 35.48 -61.98 93.92
C SER A 235 35.75 -60.48 94.02
N ILE A 236 36.12 -59.83 92.92
CA ILE A 236 36.37 -58.39 92.85
C ILE A 236 35.11 -57.68 92.37
N LYS A 237 34.72 -56.59 93.05
CA LYS A 237 33.64 -55.70 92.60
C LYS A 237 34.20 -54.39 92.04
N PHE A 238 33.59 -53.89 90.97
CA PHE A 238 34.09 -52.76 90.19
C PHE A 238 33.18 -51.56 90.34
N ILE A 239 33.78 -50.39 90.55
CA ILE A 239 33.08 -49.10 90.61
C ILE A 239 33.63 -48.20 89.54
N GLY A 240 32.73 -47.72 88.69
CA GLY A 240 33.03 -46.78 87.62
C GLY A 240 32.52 -45.37 87.91
N VAL A 241 32.75 -44.49 86.95
CA VAL A 241 32.27 -43.10 86.92
C VAL A 241 31.89 -42.81 85.47
N ASP A 242 30.83 -42.06 85.25
CA ASP A 242 30.31 -41.49 84.00
C ASP A 242 28.82 -41.75 83.94
N GLY A 243 28.38 -43.00 84.12
CA GLY A 243 26.98 -43.38 84.20
C GLY A 243 26.22 -43.13 82.90
N LEU A 244 26.88 -43.29 81.76
CA LEU A 244 26.26 -43.09 80.44
C LEU A 244 25.25 -44.21 80.10
N PRO A 245 24.20 -43.90 79.33
CA PRO A 245 23.35 -44.91 78.70
C PRO A 245 24.05 -45.58 77.50
N GLY A 246 23.52 -46.71 77.02
CA GLY A 246 24.03 -47.42 75.84
C GLY A 246 24.72 -48.76 76.16
N PRO A 247 25.08 -49.56 75.13
CA PRO A 247 25.49 -50.96 75.29
C PRO A 247 26.77 -51.16 76.12
N ASN A 248 27.67 -50.17 76.16
CA ASN A 248 28.89 -50.21 76.99
C ASN A 248 28.94 -49.09 78.04
N GLY A 249 27.83 -48.35 78.24
CA GLY A 249 27.74 -47.28 79.22
C GLY A 249 27.54 -47.82 80.63
N GLY A 250 27.95 -47.07 81.65
CA GLY A 250 27.91 -47.52 83.05
C GLY A 250 26.56 -48.02 83.52
N ILE A 251 25.45 -47.45 83.04
CA ILE A 251 24.09 -47.92 83.41
C ILE A 251 23.88 -49.36 82.94
N ASN A 252 24.26 -49.66 81.70
CA ASN A 252 24.12 -51.01 81.16
C ASN A 252 25.11 -51.98 81.80
N LEU A 253 26.34 -51.53 82.09
CA LEU A 253 27.32 -52.35 82.80
C LEU A 253 26.86 -52.72 84.22
N VAL A 254 26.14 -51.83 84.91
CA VAL A 254 25.51 -52.14 86.20
C VAL A 254 24.34 -53.13 86.04
N GLN A 255 23.50 -52.96 85.02
CA GLN A 255 22.42 -53.92 84.72
C GLN A 255 22.93 -55.33 84.39
N GLN A 256 24.09 -55.42 83.74
CA GLN A 256 24.76 -56.68 83.40
C GLN A 256 25.59 -57.26 84.56
N GLU A 257 25.53 -56.65 85.75
CA GLU A 257 26.31 -57.03 86.94
C GLU A 257 27.85 -57.01 86.72
N ILE A 258 28.32 -56.32 85.68
CA ILE A 258 29.74 -56.09 85.40
C ILE A 258 30.29 -55.06 86.39
N LEU A 259 29.55 -53.97 86.59
CA LEU A 259 29.84 -52.97 87.61
C LEU A 259 28.90 -53.14 88.80
N LEU A 260 29.45 -53.00 90.00
CA LEU A 260 28.65 -52.93 91.21
C LEU A 260 27.85 -51.61 91.26
N ALA A 261 28.52 -50.52 90.90
CA ALA A 261 27.93 -49.21 90.76
C ALA A 261 28.75 -48.33 89.81
N THR A 262 28.13 -47.28 89.30
CA THR A 262 28.79 -46.17 88.62
C THR A 262 28.30 -44.85 89.20
N ILE A 263 29.17 -43.84 89.25
CA ILE A 263 28.79 -42.49 89.65
C ILE A 263 28.48 -41.67 88.38
N LEU A 264 27.22 -41.22 88.22
CA LEU A 264 26.82 -40.37 87.10
C LEU A 264 27.64 -39.08 87.11
N TYR A 265 28.42 -38.88 86.04
CA TYR A 265 29.07 -37.62 85.76
C TYR A 265 28.39 -36.99 84.54
N PRO A 266 27.48 -36.03 84.75
CA PRO A 266 26.64 -35.50 83.68
C PRO A 266 27.47 -34.75 82.64
N THR A 267 27.11 -34.93 81.36
CA THR A 267 27.80 -34.30 80.22
C THR A 267 27.64 -32.78 80.19
N GLY A 268 26.49 -32.27 80.63
CA GLY A 268 26.22 -30.83 80.75
C GLY A 268 26.07 -30.07 79.44
N GLY A 269 25.98 -30.74 78.29
CA GLY A 269 25.94 -30.06 77.01
C GLY A 269 24.68 -29.22 76.79
N ASP A 270 23.51 -29.70 77.23
CA ASP A 270 22.27 -28.93 77.17
C ASP A 270 22.31 -27.68 78.06
N GLU A 271 22.79 -27.82 79.30
CA GLU A 271 22.97 -26.68 80.21
C GLU A 271 24.02 -25.69 79.68
N ALA A 272 25.05 -26.14 78.97
CA ALA A 272 26.04 -25.26 78.35
C ALA A 272 25.40 -24.33 77.31
N ILE A 273 24.51 -24.86 76.46
CA ILE A 273 23.78 -24.06 75.47
C ILE A 273 22.79 -23.10 76.15
N LYS A 274 22.07 -23.56 77.19
CA LYS A 274 21.16 -22.68 77.96
C LYS A 274 21.91 -21.53 78.61
N ILE A 275 23.07 -21.80 79.22
CA ILE A 275 23.92 -20.77 79.83
C ILE A 275 24.46 -19.81 78.78
N ALA A 276 24.98 -20.32 77.66
CA ALA A 276 25.46 -19.48 76.57
C ALA A 276 24.35 -18.55 76.04
N LEU A 277 23.13 -19.07 75.86
CA LEU A 277 21.99 -18.26 75.43
C LEU A 277 21.60 -17.20 76.47
N LYS A 278 21.58 -17.53 77.76
CA LYS A 278 21.35 -16.56 78.84
C LYS A 278 22.37 -15.42 78.80
N ILE A 279 23.65 -15.76 78.64
CA ILE A 279 24.74 -14.78 78.51
C ILE A 279 24.52 -13.89 77.29
N LEU A 280 24.18 -14.47 76.13
CA LEU A 280 23.93 -13.74 74.89
C LEU A 280 22.70 -12.82 74.96
N ASN A 281 21.68 -13.21 75.71
CA ASN A 281 20.49 -12.41 75.99
C ASN A 281 20.73 -11.33 77.08
N GLY A 282 21.94 -11.22 77.62
CA GLY A 282 22.29 -10.24 78.66
C GLY A 282 21.80 -10.60 80.06
N GLU A 283 21.39 -11.86 80.29
CA GLU A 283 21.01 -12.34 81.61
C GLU A 283 22.24 -12.60 82.50
N LYS A 284 22.08 -12.42 83.81
CA LYS A 284 23.14 -12.72 84.79
C LYS A 284 23.21 -14.22 85.04
N VAL A 285 24.39 -14.82 84.83
CA VAL A 285 24.65 -16.23 85.13
C VAL A 285 25.68 -16.37 86.25
N PRO A 286 25.53 -17.32 87.21
CA PRO A 286 26.56 -17.61 88.20
C PRO A 286 27.90 -17.95 87.55
N LYS A 287 29.01 -17.54 88.18
CA LYS A 287 30.35 -17.84 87.66
C LYS A 287 30.69 -19.33 87.70
N ASN A 288 30.18 -20.07 88.70
CA ASN A 288 30.38 -21.50 88.85
C ASN A 288 29.02 -22.20 88.84
N ASN A 289 28.78 -23.03 87.84
CA ASN A 289 27.55 -23.82 87.67
C ASN A 289 27.92 -25.30 87.84
N ILE A 290 27.59 -25.86 89.00
CA ILE A 290 27.98 -27.24 89.33
C ILE A 290 26.82 -28.18 89.00
N LEU A 291 27.11 -29.18 88.17
CA LEU A 291 26.16 -30.21 87.80
C LEU A 291 26.04 -31.27 88.91
N ASN A 292 24.81 -31.74 89.13
CA ASN A 292 24.54 -32.75 90.14
C ASN A 292 25.01 -34.13 89.69
N THR A 293 25.66 -34.85 90.59
CA THR A 293 26.06 -36.24 90.42
C THR A 293 25.18 -37.16 91.26
N THR A 294 24.95 -38.39 90.81
CA THR A 294 24.19 -39.42 91.54
C THR A 294 24.87 -40.77 91.43
N LEU A 295 24.74 -41.59 92.47
CA LEU A 295 25.13 -42.99 92.43
C LEU A 295 24.10 -43.77 91.60
N ILE A 296 24.58 -44.65 90.73
CA ILE A 296 23.79 -45.61 89.96
C ILE A 296 24.24 -47.02 90.34
N ASP A 297 23.33 -47.80 90.92
CA ASP A 297 23.54 -49.21 91.27
C ASP A 297 22.34 -50.06 90.82
N SER A 298 22.35 -51.36 91.12
CA SER A 298 21.28 -52.27 90.69
C SER A 298 19.87 -51.87 91.17
N ARG A 299 19.74 -51.03 92.21
CA ARG A 299 18.45 -50.60 92.74
C ARG A 299 17.78 -49.51 91.91
N ASN A 300 18.56 -48.72 91.15
CA ASN A 300 18.05 -47.59 90.37
C ASN A 300 18.44 -47.62 88.88
N ALA A 301 19.30 -48.56 88.44
CA ALA A 301 19.76 -48.66 87.06
C ALA A 301 18.62 -48.79 86.04
N ASP A 302 17.59 -49.60 86.33
CA ASP A 302 16.42 -49.76 85.44
C ASP A 302 15.63 -48.46 85.30
N ILE A 303 15.41 -47.74 86.40
CA ILE A 303 14.72 -46.45 86.39
C ILE A 303 15.54 -45.44 85.59
N MET A 304 16.85 -45.37 85.82
CA MET A 304 17.75 -44.47 85.08
C MET A 304 17.72 -44.78 83.58
N LYS A 305 17.84 -46.05 83.19
CA LYS A 305 17.76 -46.45 81.78
C LYS A 305 16.44 -46.04 81.14
N ASN A 306 15.31 -46.35 81.79
CA ASN A 306 13.99 -46.00 81.27
C ASN A 306 13.82 -44.48 81.11
N GLN A 307 14.37 -43.68 82.02
CA GLN A 307 14.38 -42.21 81.88
C GLN A 307 15.20 -41.76 80.66
N PHE A 308 16.43 -42.28 80.49
CA PHE A 308 17.27 -41.94 79.34
C PHE A 308 16.67 -42.41 78.00
N GLU A 309 16.09 -43.61 77.94
CA GLU A 309 15.38 -44.10 76.75
C GLU A 309 14.15 -43.23 76.42
N LYS A 310 13.42 -42.77 77.44
CA LYS A 310 12.28 -41.87 77.24
C LYS A 310 12.71 -40.51 76.70
N ILE A 311 13.83 -39.97 77.18
CA ILE A 311 14.44 -38.74 76.67
C ILE A 311 14.85 -38.92 75.21
N ALA A 312 15.52 -40.03 74.87
CA ALA A 312 15.90 -40.34 73.49
C ALA A 312 14.68 -40.49 72.56
N GLN A 313 13.59 -41.10 73.04
CA GLN A 313 12.33 -41.18 72.29
C GLN A 313 11.73 -39.79 72.03
N HIS A 314 11.67 -38.93 73.05
CA HIS A 314 11.17 -37.56 72.89
C HIS A 314 12.00 -36.74 71.91
N GLN A 315 13.32 -36.95 71.86
CA GLN A 315 14.18 -36.33 70.87
C GLN A 315 13.76 -36.72 69.44
N MET A 316 13.56 -38.01 69.17
CA MET A 316 13.11 -38.48 67.86
C MET A 316 11.75 -37.88 67.47
N ASP A 317 10.84 -37.76 68.44
CA ASP A 317 9.54 -37.13 68.21
C ASP A 317 9.68 -35.65 67.83
N ILE A 318 10.55 -34.90 68.51
CA ILE A 318 10.81 -33.49 68.21
C ILE A 318 11.43 -33.32 66.83
N GLU A 319 12.43 -34.12 66.47
CA GLU A 319 13.04 -34.07 65.13
C GLU A 319 12.00 -34.36 64.02
N ASN A 320 11.12 -35.32 64.26
CA ASN A 320 10.03 -35.63 63.35
C ASN A 320 9.00 -34.50 63.27
N GLN A 321 8.69 -33.84 64.39
CA GLN A 321 7.81 -32.66 64.42
C GLN A 321 8.43 -31.48 63.67
N GLN A 322 9.72 -31.18 63.88
CA GLN A 322 10.41 -30.11 63.15
C GLN A 322 10.41 -30.37 61.63
N LYS A 323 10.66 -31.61 61.20
CA LYS A 323 10.54 -32.00 59.78
C LYS A 323 9.11 -31.77 59.24
N LYS A 324 8.08 -32.10 60.03
CA LYS A 324 6.67 -31.86 59.67
C LYS A 324 6.35 -30.37 59.59
N ILE A 325 6.79 -29.56 60.55
CA ILE A 325 6.61 -28.11 60.58
C ILE A 325 7.24 -27.50 59.32
N LYS A 326 8.50 -27.84 59.02
CA LYS A 326 9.18 -27.34 57.81
C LYS A 326 8.42 -27.67 56.53
N LYS A 327 7.94 -28.93 56.39
CA LYS A 327 7.11 -29.34 55.26
C LYS A 327 5.79 -28.57 55.20
N GLN A 328 5.19 -28.28 56.35
CA GLN A 328 3.95 -27.50 56.44
C GLN A 328 4.19 -26.03 56.07
N GLU A 329 5.30 -25.43 56.46
CA GLU A 329 5.70 -24.08 56.05
C GLU A 329 5.92 -23.98 54.54
N GLU A 330 6.62 -24.95 53.95
CA GLU A 330 6.81 -25.04 52.49
C GLU A 330 5.46 -25.16 51.76
N THR A 331 4.57 -26.01 52.27
CA THR A 331 3.22 -26.21 51.72
C THR A 331 2.38 -24.94 51.84
N TYR A 332 2.39 -24.29 53.00
CA TYR A 332 1.66 -23.05 53.26
C TYR A 332 2.15 -21.92 52.35
N SER A 333 3.47 -21.74 52.23
CA SER A 333 4.08 -20.76 51.33
C SER A 333 3.66 -21.00 49.88
N THR A 334 3.69 -22.26 49.43
CA THR A 334 3.25 -22.64 48.08
C THR A 334 1.76 -22.33 47.86
N GLN A 335 0.89 -22.66 48.82
CA GLN A 335 -0.54 -22.35 48.74
C GLN A 335 -0.81 -20.85 48.70
N LEU A 336 -0.11 -20.07 49.53
CA LEU A 336 -0.23 -18.61 49.54
C LEU A 336 0.19 -18.01 48.20
N ASN A 337 1.28 -18.49 47.61
CA ASN A 337 1.76 -18.03 46.30
C ASN A 337 0.79 -18.42 45.18
N ASN A 338 0.25 -19.64 45.20
CA ASN A 338 -0.77 -20.06 44.26
C ASN A 338 -2.06 -19.23 44.39
N LEU A 339 -2.49 -18.91 45.61
CA LEU A 339 -3.65 -18.05 45.86
C LEU A 339 -3.42 -16.63 45.32
N LYS A 340 -2.24 -16.04 45.56
CA LYS A 340 -1.86 -14.73 44.99
C LYS A 340 -1.88 -14.76 43.47
N LEU A 341 -1.35 -15.81 42.84
CA LEU A 341 -1.35 -15.99 41.39
C LEU A 341 -2.79 -16.11 40.84
N LEU A 342 -3.64 -16.90 41.49
CA LEU A 342 -5.05 -17.04 41.11
C LEU A 342 -5.81 -15.71 41.21
N LEU A 343 -5.62 -14.97 42.30
CA LEU A 343 -6.24 -13.65 42.49
C LEU A 343 -5.78 -12.66 41.40
N ALA A 344 -4.49 -12.66 41.08
CA ALA A 344 -3.92 -11.85 40.00
C ALA A 344 -4.53 -12.18 38.63
N LEU A 345 -4.64 -13.47 38.30
CA LEU A 345 -5.26 -13.94 37.05
C LEU A 345 -6.76 -13.59 36.99
N LEU A 346 -7.47 -13.69 38.11
CA LEU A 346 -8.88 -13.30 38.21
C LEU A 346 -9.06 -11.79 37.94
N ILE A 347 -8.25 -10.94 38.58
CA ILE A 347 -8.26 -9.49 38.37
C ILE A 347 -7.95 -9.16 36.91
N LEU A 348 -6.93 -9.82 36.33
CA LEU A 348 -6.56 -9.63 34.93
C LEU A 348 -7.69 -10.04 33.98
N SER A 349 -8.33 -11.20 34.23
CA SER A 349 -9.48 -11.67 33.45
C SER A 349 -10.65 -10.69 33.53
N PHE A 350 -10.95 -10.16 34.72
CA PHE A 350 -11.99 -9.15 34.91
C PHE A 350 -11.67 -7.84 34.16
N LEU A 351 -10.42 -7.36 34.21
CA LEU A 351 -9.98 -6.18 33.46
C LEU A 351 -10.06 -6.39 31.94
N LEU A 352 -9.69 -7.57 31.44
CA LEU A 352 -9.82 -7.92 30.03
C LEU A 352 -11.28 -8.03 29.59
N GLY A 353 -12.14 -8.63 30.41
CA GLY A 353 -13.57 -8.75 30.16
C GLY A 353 -14.26 -7.39 30.11
N THR A 354 -14.02 -6.53 31.10
CA THR A 354 -14.54 -5.15 31.12
C THR A 354 -14.03 -4.32 29.95
N TYR A 355 -12.76 -4.45 29.57
CA TYR A 355 -12.19 -3.82 28.37
C TYR A 355 -12.83 -4.36 27.08
N GLY A 356 -13.07 -5.66 26.98
CA GLY A 356 -13.78 -6.31 25.88
C GLY A 356 -15.21 -5.78 25.70
N ILE A 357 -15.93 -5.61 26.80
CA ILE A 357 -17.28 -5.02 26.80
C ILE A 357 -17.22 -3.55 26.37
N TYR A 358 -16.30 -2.75 26.94
CA TYR A 358 -16.13 -1.34 26.57
C TYR A 358 -15.79 -1.15 25.09
N THR A 359 -14.83 -1.93 24.58
CA THR A 359 -14.44 -1.90 23.15
C THR A 359 -15.56 -2.35 22.24
N SER A 360 -16.28 -3.42 22.61
CA SER A 360 -17.45 -3.89 21.85
C SER A 360 -18.55 -2.83 21.79
N TYR A 361 -18.82 -2.14 22.91
CA TYR A 361 -19.76 -1.03 22.95
C TYR A 361 -19.29 0.14 22.05
N LYS A 362 -18.02 0.53 22.15
CA LYS A 362 -17.42 1.61 21.33
C LYS A 362 -17.43 1.26 19.84
N LEU A 363 -17.12 0.02 19.47
CA LEU A 363 -17.18 -0.50 18.11
C LEU A 363 -18.61 -0.51 17.58
N LYS A 364 -19.59 -0.92 18.40
CA LYS A 364 -21.00 -0.92 18.00
C LYS A 364 -21.53 0.51 17.80
N LYS A 365 -21.13 1.46 18.65
CA LYS A 365 -21.45 2.89 18.48
C LYS A 365 -20.81 3.46 17.21
N LYS A 366 -19.51 3.23 17.01
CA LYS A 366 -18.78 3.72 15.83
C LYS A 366 -19.27 3.07 14.54
N LYS A 367 -19.65 1.79 14.57
CA LYS A 367 -20.28 1.09 13.44
C LYS A 367 -21.63 1.72 13.08
N ARG A 368 -22.48 2.03 14.06
CA ARG A 368 -23.75 2.74 13.82
C ARG A 368 -23.51 4.13 13.23
N GLU A 369 -22.55 4.90 13.75
CA GLU A 369 -22.17 6.20 13.20
C GLU A 369 -21.66 6.06 11.75
N LEU A 370 -20.84 5.05 11.47
CA LEU A 370 -20.32 4.77 10.14
C LEU A 370 -21.42 4.31 9.17
N GLU A 371 -22.37 3.49 9.62
CA GLU A 371 -23.53 3.06 8.82
C GLU A 371 -24.43 4.26 8.48
N LEU A 372 -24.67 5.16 9.44
CA LEU A 372 -25.43 6.40 9.20
C LEU A 372 -24.68 7.33 8.24
N GLN A 373 -23.36 7.50 8.41
CA GLN A 373 -22.53 8.29 7.51
C GLN A 373 -22.48 7.68 6.10
N ASN A 374 -22.26 6.37 5.98
CA ASN A 374 -22.24 5.67 4.70
C ASN A 374 -23.61 5.74 4.01
N LYS A 375 -24.71 5.64 4.75
CA LYS A 375 -26.06 5.83 4.19
C LYS A 375 -26.25 7.26 3.71
N LYS A 376 -25.81 8.26 4.48
CA LYS A 376 -25.85 9.68 4.08
C LYS A 376 -24.98 9.95 2.85
N ILE A 377 -23.75 9.45 2.82
CA ILE A 377 -22.81 9.57 1.70
C ILE A 377 -23.36 8.85 0.47
N THR A 378 -23.98 7.67 0.62
CA THR A 378 -24.57 6.94 -0.50
C THR A 378 -25.76 7.70 -1.08
N VAL A 379 -26.64 8.25 -0.23
CA VAL A 379 -27.75 9.09 -0.66
C VAL A 379 -27.24 10.35 -1.36
N GLN A 380 -26.27 11.06 -0.76
CA GLN A 380 -25.65 12.25 -1.35
C GLN A 380 -24.95 11.94 -2.66
N ARG A 381 -24.18 10.85 -2.74
CA ARG A 381 -23.50 10.39 -3.96
C ARG A 381 -24.51 10.05 -5.04
N ASN A 382 -25.60 9.37 -4.71
CA ASN A 382 -26.64 9.03 -5.68
C ASN A 382 -27.40 10.27 -6.14
N GLN A 383 -27.66 11.24 -5.24
CA GLN A 383 -28.23 12.54 -5.61
C GLN A 383 -27.28 13.34 -6.49
N ILE A 384 -26.01 13.44 -6.13
CA ILE A 384 -24.98 14.13 -6.94
C ILE A 384 -24.85 13.46 -8.30
N LYS A 385 -24.83 12.13 -8.35
CA LYS A 385 -24.75 11.39 -9.62
C LYS A 385 -26.00 11.64 -10.48
N LYS A 386 -27.19 11.63 -9.89
CA LYS A 386 -28.44 11.91 -10.59
C LYS A 386 -28.49 13.35 -11.09
N ILE A 387 -28.10 14.33 -10.27
CA ILE A 387 -28.00 15.74 -10.66
C ILE A 387 -26.95 15.92 -11.75
N ALA A 388 -25.79 15.30 -11.65
CA ALA A 388 -24.74 15.38 -12.67
C ALA A 388 -25.19 14.76 -13.99
N GLU A 389 -25.91 13.64 -13.96
CA GLU A 389 -26.52 13.02 -15.14
C GLU A 389 -27.64 13.89 -15.73
N GLU A 390 -28.49 14.50 -14.91
CA GLU A 390 -29.54 15.43 -15.36
C GLU A 390 -28.95 16.70 -15.95
N VAL A 391 -27.91 17.27 -15.33
CA VAL A 391 -27.20 18.44 -15.84
C VAL A 391 -26.49 18.10 -17.14
N LYS A 392 -25.79 16.95 -17.22
CA LYS A 392 -25.14 16.50 -18.44
C LYS A 392 -26.15 16.28 -19.55
N ARG A 393 -27.25 15.56 -19.29
CA ARG A 393 -28.34 15.35 -20.26
C ARG A 393 -29.00 16.66 -20.67
N SER A 394 -29.22 17.58 -19.74
CA SER A 394 -29.77 18.91 -20.04
C SER A 394 -28.82 19.72 -20.92
N ASN A 395 -27.52 19.64 -20.66
CA ASN A 395 -26.51 20.35 -21.44
C ASN A 395 -26.37 19.74 -22.84
N GLU A 396 -26.25 18.42 -22.95
CA GLU A 396 -26.20 17.69 -24.22
C GLU A 396 -27.48 17.90 -25.04
N ALA A 397 -28.66 17.86 -24.40
CA ALA A 397 -29.93 18.15 -25.06
C ALA A 397 -29.99 19.60 -25.55
N LYS A 398 -29.48 20.56 -24.78
CA LYS A 398 -29.36 21.96 -25.23
C LYS A 398 -28.41 22.07 -26.42
N THR A 399 -27.22 21.48 -26.36
CA THR A 399 -26.24 21.54 -27.45
C THR A 399 -26.79 20.90 -28.73
N ASN A 400 -27.42 19.74 -28.63
CA ASN A 400 -28.04 19.05 -29.76
C ASN A 400 -29.24 19.85 -30.30
N PHE A 401 -30.04 20.46 -29.43
CA PHE A 401 -31.13 21.34 -29.83
C PHE A 401 -30.63 22.52 -30.65
N PHE A 402 -29.59 23.25 -30.21
CA PHE A 402 -29.07 24.40 -30.96
C PHE A 402 -28.35 24.03 -32.27
N THR A 403 -27.69 22.87 -32.30
CA THR A 403 -27.06 22.34 -33.51
C THR A 403 -28.12 21.93 -34.53
N GLY A 404 -29.18 21.25 -34.09
CA GLY A 404 -30.35 20.90 -34.91
C GLY A 404 -31.12 22.13 -35.39
N LEU A 405 -31.35 23.12 -34.53
CA LEU A 405 -32.03 24.38 -34.87
C LEU A 405 -31.30 25.15 -35.98
N SER A 406 -29.96 25.09 -35.98
CA SER A 406 -29.14 25.72 -37.01
C SER A 406 -29.29 25.05 -38.37
N HIS A 407 -29.47 23.72 -38.38
CA HIS A 407 -29.79 22.96 -39.58
C HIS A 407 -31.20 23.29 -40.08
N GLU A 408 -32.19 23.28 -39.17
CA GLU A 408 -33.59 23.57 -39.47
C GLU A 408 -33.80 24.99 -39.98
N PHE A 409 -32.93 25.95 -39.67
CA PHE A 409 -32.99 27.29 -40.25
C PHE A 409 -32.20 27.45 -41.56
N LYS A 410 -31.06 26.78 -41.74
CA LYS A 410 -30.24 26.92 -42.97
C LYS A 410 -30.96 26.35 -44.20
N THR A 411 -31.69 25.25 -44.06
CA THR A 411 -32.40 24.60 -45.16
C THR A 411 -33.51 25.46 -45.76
N PRO A 412 -34.48 26.01 -44.99
CA PRO A 412 -35.50 26.91 -45.54
C PRO A 412 -34.89 28.21 -46.08
N ILE A 413 -33.82 28.73 -45.47
CA ILE A 413 -33.13 29.92 -46.00
C ILE A 413 -32.46 29.63 -47.35
N THR A 414 -31.87 28.44 -47.51
CA THR A 414 -31.30 27.99 -48.79
C THR A 414 -32.38 27.95 -49.87
N LEU A 415 -33.55 27.38 -49.56
CA LEU A 415 -34.70 27.33 -50.47
C LEU A 415 -35.25 28.73 -50.80
N ILE A 416 -35.32 29.63 -49.82
CA ILE A 416 -35.76 31.02 -50.06
C ILE A 416 -34.76 31.75 -50.96
N LEU A 417 -33.46 31.66 -50.67
CA LEU A 417 -32.42 32.32 -51.47
C LEU A 417 -32.37 31.77 -52.90
N SER A 418 -32.39 30.45 -53.08
CA SER A 418 -32.35 29.82 -54.41
C SER A 418 -33.62 30.10 -55.23
N SER A 419 -34.79 30.15 -54.58
CA SER A 419 -36.06 30.52 -55.23
C SER A 419 -36.06 31.97 -55.69
N ILE A 420 -35.49 32.88 -54.89
CA ILE A 420 -35.33 34.30 -55.22
C ILE A 420 -34.31 34.50 -56.35
N GLU A 421 -33.19 33.77 -56.35
CA GLU A 421 -32.23 33.74 -57.46
C GLU A 421 -32.89 33.27 -58.76
N SER A 422 -33.62 32.15 -58.70
CA SER A 422 -34.36 31.61 -59.85
C SER A 422 -35.43 32.56 -60.38
N LEU A 423 -36.05 33.38 -59.51
CA LEU A 423 -36.96 34.44 -59.96
C LEU A 423 -36.15 35.54 -60.65
N SER A 424 -35.03 35.99 -60.06
CA SER A 424 -34.20 37.09 -60.57
C SER A 424 -33.57 36.83 -61.95
N GLU A 425 -33.33 35.56 -62.32
CA GLU A 425 -32.76 35.17 -63.62
C GLU A 425 -33.76 35.24 -64.79
N ASN A 426 -35.06 35.39 -64.52
CA ASN A 426 -36.09 35.39 -65.55
C ASN A 426 -36.20 36.77 -66.23
N LYS A 427 -35.79 36.88 -67.50
CA LYS A 427 -35.69 38.14 -68.28
C LYS A 427 -37.02 38.89 -68.54
N LEU A 428 -38.14 38.44 -67.99
CA LEU A 428 -39.51 38.96 -68.22
C LEU A 428 -40.15 39.61 -66.98
N LEU A 429 -39.37 39.99 -65.97
CA LEU A 429 -39.92 40.53 -64.71
C LEU A 429 -40.12 42.06 -64.72
N ASP A 430 -41.27 42.48 -64.16
CA ASP A 430 -41.64 43.89 -63.92
C ASP A 430 -40.76 44.53 -62.81
N LYS A 431 -40.43 45.82 -62.95
CA LYS A 431 -39.53 46.58 -62.03
C LYS A 431 -39.98 46.53 -60.56
N LYS A 432 -41.29 46.43 -60.32
CA LYS A 432 -41.85 46.31 -58.97
C LYS A 432 -41.57 44.94 -58.35
N LEU A 433 -41.68 43.86 -59.15
CA LEU A 433 -41.39 42.51 -58.70
C LEU A 433 -39.88 42.33 -58.42
N THR A 434 -39.01 42.90 -59.26
CA THR A 434 -37.55 42.88 -59.03
C THR A 434 -37.17 43.54 -57.69
N ARG A 435 -37.86 44.63 -57.31
CA ARG A 435 -37.63 45.30 -56.03
C ARG A 435 -38.09 44.47 -54.83
N GLU A 436 -39.26 43.83 -54.92
CA GLU A 436 -39.77 42.94 -53.85
C GLU A 436 -38.90 41.69 -53.69
N VAL A 437 -38.47 41.08 -54.80
CA VAL A 437 -37.52 39.95 -54.82
C VAL A 437 -36.18 40.36 -54.19
N GLY A 438 -35.67 41.56 -54.50
CA GLY A 438 -34.48 42.12 -53.84
C GLY A 438 -34.67 42.38 -52.33
N LEU A 439 -35.86 42.78 -51.89
CA LEU A 439 -36.17 42.94 -50.46
C LEU A 439 -36.21 41.59 -49.74
N MET A 440 -36.81 40.57 -50.36
CA MET A 440 -36.82 39.20 -49.82
C MET A 440 -35.40 38.65 -49.72
N PHE A 441 -34.55 38.86 -50.73
CA PHE A 441 -33.15 38.42 -50.73
C PHE A 441 -32.37 39.01 -49.55
N ASN A 442 -32.49 40.33 -49.36
CA ASN A 442 -31.79 41.05 -48.30
C ASN A 442 -32.27 40.64 -46.90
N ASN A 443 -33.56 40.37 -46.72
CA ASN A 443 -34.10 39.88 -45.46
C ASN A 443 -33.64 38.44 -45.16
N SER A 444 -33.55 37.57 -46.16
CA SER A 444 -33.02 36.21 -46.01
C SER A 444 -31.52 36.21 -45.66
N LYS A 445 -30.73 37.08 -46.30
CA LYS A 445 -29.32 37.30 -45.92
C LYS A 445 -29.19 37.84 -44.48
N ARG A 446 -30.08 38.74 -44.07
CA ARG A 446 -30.11 39.28 -42.70
C ARG A 446 -30.44 38.18 -41.68
N LEU A 447 -31.39 37.30 -41.98
CA LEU A 447 -31.73 36.17 -41.12
C LEU A 447 -30.56 35.20 -40.99
N LEU A 448 -29.90 34.86 -42.10
CA LEU A 448 -28.71 34.02 -42.11
C LEU A 448 -27.58 34.61 -41.24
N ARG A 449 -27.37 35.92 -41.32
CA ARG A 449 -26.38 36.61 -40.48
C ARG A 449 -26.69 36.51 -38.99
N LEU A 450 -27.96 36.65 -38.60
CA LEU A 450 -28.39 36.54 -37.20
C LEU A 450 -28.21 35.12 -36.66
N ILE A 451 -28.48 34.10 -37.48
CA ILE A 451 -28.24 32.71 -37.12
C ILE A 451 -26.75 32.43 -36.96
N ASN A 452 -25.92 32.90 -37.88
CA ASN A 452 -24.46 32.75 -37.76
C ASN A 452 -23.91 33.46 -36.52
N GLN A 453 -24.43 34.64 -36.16
CA GLN A 453 -24.07 35.33 -34.91
C GLN A 453 -24.48 34.55 -33.66
N LEU A 454 -25.65 33.90 -33.68
CA LEU A 454 -26.10 33.03 -32.57
C LEU A 454 -25.21 31.78 -32.43
N LEU A 455 -24.76 31.23 -33.54
CA LEU A 455 -23.82 30.10 -33.58
C LEU A 455 -22.43 30.48 -33.07
N ASP A 456 -21.90 31.63 -33.51
CA ASP A 456 -20.61 32.14 -33.04
C ASP A 456 -20.63 32.38 -31.52
N PHE A 457 -21.74 32.91 -30.98
CA PHE A 457 -21.95 33.07 -29.52
C PHE A 457 -21.82 31.75 -28.76
N ARG A 458 -22.43 30.66 -29.27
CA ARG A 458 -22.34 29.35 -28.64
C ARG A 458 -20.95 28.72 -28.73
N LYS A 459 -20.24 28.90 -29.85
CA LYS A 459 -18.87 28.38 -30.00
C LYS A 459 -17.90 29.01 -28.99
N ILE A 460 -18.11 30.28 -28.67
CA ILE A 460 -17.35 31.00 -27.64
C ILE A 460 -17.70 30.49 -26.24
N GLU A 461 -18.98 30.35 -25.88
CA GLU A 461 -19.39 29.78 -24.58
C GLU A 461 -18.84 28.36 -24.34
N ASP A 462 -18.80 27.54 -25.39
CA ASP A 462 -18.28 26.17 -25.36
C ASP A 462 -16.73 26.09 -25.37
N ARG A 463 -16.02 27.21 -25.45
CA ARG A 463 -14.54 27.30 -25.62
C ARG A 463 -14.00 26.53 -26.84
N LYS A 464 -14.80 26.41 -27.90
CA LYS A 464 -14.45 25.67 -29.13
C LYS A 464 -13.93 26.57 -30.25
N PHE A 465 -13.72 27.86 -29.97
CA PHE A 465 -13.16 28.80 -30.94
C PHE A 465 -11.63 28.72 -30.92
N ILE A 466 -11.02 28.38 -32.05
CA ILE A 466 -9.57 28.31 -32.23
C ILE A 466 -9.14 29.59 -32.96
N LEU A 467 -8.27 30.38 -32.34
CA LEU A 467 -7.73 31.61 -32.92
C LEU A 467 -6.73 31.28 -34.03
N LYS A 468 -6.82 31.97 -35.17
CA LYS A 468 -5.91 31.81 -36.31
C LYS A 468 -5.25 33.15 -36.64
N ALA A 469 -4.25 33.54 -35.86
CA ALA A 469 -3.62 34.83 -36.00
C ALA A 469 -2.51 34.80 -37.08
N SER A 470 -2.54 35.75 -38.01
CA SER A 470 -1.50 35.97 -39.01
C SER A 470 -0.93 37.38 -38.93
N GLU A 471 0.33 37.57 -39.32
CA GLU A 471 0.97 38.89 -39.35
C GLU A 471 0.26 39.77 -40.39
N THR A 472 -0.47 40.79 -39.93
CA THR A 472 -1.28 41.66 -40.77
C THR A 472 -0.86 43.12 -40.62
N ASN A 473 -0.75 43.85 -41.72
CA ASN A 473 -0.60 45.31 -41.69
C ASN A 473 -1.94 45.93 -41.25
N LEU A 474 -1.95 46.52 -40.05
CA LEU A 474 -3.17 47.02 -39.44
C LEU A 474 -3.76 48.22 -40.20
N TYR A 475 -2.92 49.10 -40.75
CA TYR A 475 -3.39 50.25 -41.52
C TYR A 475 -4.13 49.83 -42.80
N GLU A 476 -3.54 48.93 -43.59
CA GLU A 476 -4.16 48.45 -44.83
C GLU A 476 -5.45 47.68 -44.54
N PHE A 477 -5.45 46.81 -43.54
CA PHE A 477 -6.65 46.10 -43.09
C PHE A 477 -7.79 47.05 -42.67
N SER A 478 -7.52 48.01 -41.79
CA SER A 478 -8.54 48.97 -41.33
C SER A 478 -9.03 49.88 -42.46
N LYS A 479 -8.16 50.21 -43.41
CA LYS A 479 -8.48 51.06 -44.56
C LYS A 479 -9.41 50.38 -45.55
N LEU A 480 -9.25 49.07 -45.77
CA LEU A 480 -10.18 48.28 -46.59
C LEU A 480 -11.60 48.37 -46.04
N ILE A 481 -11.78 48.07 -44.75
CA ILE A 481 -13.10 48.11 -44.10
C ILE A 481 -13.64 49.55 -44.04
N PHE A 482 -12.78 50.55 -43.82
CA PHE A 482 -13.17 51.96 -43.90
C PHE A 482 -13.79 52.30 -45.28
N ASN A 483 -13.23 51.79 -46.38
CA ASN A 483 -13.75 52.09 -47.72
C ASN A 483 -15.15 51.51 -47.95
N ASP A 484 -15.49 50.37 -47.35
CA ASP A 484 -16.83 49.75 -47.47
C ASP A 484 -17.96 50.63 -46.94
N PHE A 485 -17.68 51.43 -45.92
CA PHE A 485 -18.65 52.34 -45.29
C PHE A 485 -18.66 53.75 -45.91
N LYS A 486 -17.72 54.08 -46.81
CA LYS A 486 -17.60 55.42 -47.41
C LYS A 486 -18.84 55.82 -48.20
N ARG A 487 -19.44 54.89 -48.93
CA ARG A 487 -20.67 55.12 -49.70
C ARG A 487 -21.87 55.42 -48.79
N GLU A 488 -21.96 54.75 -47.65
CA GLU A 488 -23.05 54.98 -46.68
C GLU A 488 -22.86 56.32 -45.95
N ALA A 489 -21.61 56.71 -45.66
CA ALA A 489 -21.28 58.02 -45.13
C ALA A 489 -21.68 59.15 -46.08
N GLN A 490 -21.36 59.03 -47.37
CA GLN A 490 -21.75 59.99 -48.41
C GLN A 490 -23.27 60.13 -48.51
N LYS A 491 -24.01 59.02 -48.51
CA LYS A 491 -25.47 59.02 -48.58
C LYS A 491 -26.12 59.79 -47.42
N ARG A 492 -25.46 59.83 -46.26
CA ARG A 492 -25.98 60.42 -45.02
C ARG A 492 -25.26 61.71 -44.59
N ASN A 493 -24.37 62.22 -45.45
CA ASN A 493 -23.48 63.36 -45.19
C ASN A 493 -22.70 63.26 -43.87
N ILE A 494 -22.30 62.05 -43.45
CA ILE A 494 -21.50 61.87 -42.24
C ILE A 494 -20.03 62.18 -42.57
N ASN A 495 -19.39 63.03 -41.78
CA ASN A 495 -17.95 63.27 -41.88
C ASN A 495 -17.20 62.03 -41.36
N PHE A 496 -16.74 61.19 -42.30
CA PHE A 496 -16.10 59.93 -42.00
C PHE A 496 -14.61 60.01 -42.33
N SER A 497 -13.76 59.90 -41.31
CA SER A 497 -12.31 60.13 -41.42
C SER A 497 -11.50 59.00 -40.78
N PHE A 498 -10.30 58.78 -41.29
CA PHE A 498 -9.37 57.76 -40.82
C PHE A 498 -7.96 58.34 -40.69
N THR A 499 -7.36 58.20 -39.50
CA THR A 499 -5.97 58.63 -39.22
C THR A 499 -5.17 57.49 -38.63
N CYS A 500 -3.87 57.48 -38.91
CA CYS A 500 -2.94 56.48 -38.39
C CYS A 500 -1.57 57.11 -38.23
N ASN A 501 -0.95 56.94 -37.06
CA ASN A 501 0.38 57.48 -36.77
C ASN A 501 1.54 56.57 -37.25
N ASN A 502 1.27 55.29 -37.54
CA ASN A 502 2.23 54.33 -38.09
C ASN A 502 1.58 53.41 -39.15
N LYS A 503 1.83 53.69 -40.44
CA LYS A 503 1.25 52.92 -41.56
C LYS A 503 1.89 51.54 -41.78
N GLU A 504 3.08 51.31 -41.24
CA GLU A 504 3.82 50.05 -41.37
C GLU A 504 3.58 49.11 -40.18
N LEU A 505 2.63 49.42 -39.30
CA LEU A 505 2.35 48.66 -38.11
C LEU A 505 1.81 47.26 -38.47
N LYS A 506 2.61 46.24 -38.15
CA LYS A 506 2.25 44.83 -38.29
C LYS A 506 1.90 44.22 -36.94
N ILE A 507 0.80 43.48 -36.89
CA ILE A 507 0.31 42.81 -35.69
C ILE A 507 -0.30 41.45 -36.04
N PHE A 508 -0.24 40.50 -35.11
CA PHE A 508 -0.84 39.20 -35.29
C PHE A 508 -2.34 39.26 -34.98
N ILE A 509 -3.17 39.16 -36.01
CA ILE A 509 -4.63 39.12 -35.87
C ILE A 509 -5.23 38.03 -36.76
N ASP A 510 -6.34 37.46 -36.30
CA ASP A 510 -7.27 36.70 -37.12
C ASP A 510 -8.13 37.70 -37.90
N ARG A 511 -7.85 37.82 -39.20
CA ARG A 511 -8.47 38.81 -40.09
C ARG A 511 -10.00 38.66 -40.14
N ASP A 512 -10.52 37.44 -40.14
CA ASP A 512 -11.96 37.17 -40.21
C ASP A 512 -12.67 37.62 -38.92
N LEU A 513 -12.07 37.32 -37.77
CA LEU A 513 -12.62 37.74 -36.48
C LEU A 513 -12.53 39.24 -36.29
N MET A 514 -11.40 39.84 -36.66
CA MET A 514 -11.21 41.28 -36.55
C MET A 514 -12.12 42.04 -37.52
N ASP A 515 -12.40 41.50 -38.71
CA ASP A 515 -13.35 42.09 -39.67
C ASP A 515 -14.75 42.17 -39.04
N LYS A 516 -15.21 41.09 -38.41
CA LYS A 516 -16.48 41.07 -37.67
C LYS A 516 -16.53 42.11 -36.55
N VAL A 517 -15.42 42.32 -35.83
CA VAL A 517 -15.31 43.34 -34.79
C VAL A 517 -15.46 44.74 -35.39
N TYR A 518 -14.67 45.05 -36.42
CA TYR A 518 -14.70 46.34 -37.12
C TYR A 518 -16.09 46.63 -37.69
N PHE A 519 -16.66 45.67 -38.42
CA PHE A 519 -17.99 45.81 -39.02
C PHE A 519 -19.06 46.06 -37.94
N ASN A 520 -19.01 45.35 -36.81
CA ASN A 520 -19.98 45.53 -35.74
C ASN A 520 -19.85 46.91 -35.08
N LEU A 521 -18.63 47.38 -34.80
CA LEU A 521 -18.40 48.70 -34.22
C LEU A 521 -18.80 49.82 -35.18
N LEU A 522 -18.41 49.73 -36.46
CA LEU A 522 -18.77 50.72 -37.48
C LEU A 522 -20.26 50.73 -37.77
N SER A 523 -20.90 49.57 -37.93
CA SER A 523 -22.34 49.52 -38.16
C SER A 523 -23.13 50.10 -36.98
N ASN A 524 -22.65 49.94 -35.73
CA ASN A 524 -23.22 50.63 -34.57
C ASN A 524 -22.98 52.14 -34.63
N ALA A 525 -21.75 52.59 -34.92
CA ALA A 525 -21.43 54.01 -35.07
C ALA A 525 -22.34 54.68 -36.11
N PHE A 526 -22.50 54.08 -37.30
CA PHE A 526 -23.42 54.58 -38.32
C PHE A 526 -24.89 54.51 -37.88
N LYS A 527 -25.32 53.46 -37.19
CA LYS A 527 -26.71 53.31 -36.73
C LYS A 527 -27.14 54.41 -35.76
N PHE A 528 -26.23 54.85 -34.88
CA PHE A 528 -26.48 55.76 -33.77
C PHE A 528 -26.02 57.21 -33.99
N THR A 529 -25.22 57.46 -35.03
CA THR A 529 -24.85 58.82 -35.46
C THR A 529 -25.96 59.43 -36.32
N PRO A 530 -26.43 60.66 -36.05
CA PRO A 530 -27.39 61.35 -36.91
C PRO A 530 -26.78 61.73 -38.28
N HIS A 531 -27.64 62.14 -39.23
CA HIS A 531 -27.16 62.73 -40.50
C HIS A 531 -26.33 63.98 -40.19
N ASN A 532 -25.29 64.25 -41.00
CA ASN A 532 -24.31 65.33 -40.75
C ASN A 532 -23.45 65.17 -39.47
N GLY A 533 -23.47 64.00 -38.82
CA GLY A 533 -22.57 63.71 -37.70
C GLY A 533 -21.15 63.37 -38.14
N THR A 534 -20.30 62.98 -37.18
CA THR A 534 -18.90 62.62 -37.42
C THR A 534 -18.61 61.21 -36.92
N ILE A 535 -17.89 60.43 -37.73
CA ILE A 535 -17.33 59.14 -37.34
C ILE A 535 -15.83 59.16 -37.67
N HIS A 536 -15.01 58.73 -36.73
CA HIS A 536 -13.57 58.77 -36.84
C HIS A 536 -12.96 57.43 -36.40
N ILE A 537 -12.03 56.91 -37.22
CA ILE A 537 -11.19 55.77 -36.86
C ILE A 537 -9.77 56.29 -36.68
N GLU A 538 -9.15 55.98 -35.55
CA GLU A 538 -7.76 56.34 -35.27
C GLU A 538 -6.96 55.09 -34.87
N ILE A 539 -5.82 54.88 -35.51
CA ILE A 539 -4.83 53.90 -35.06
C ILE A 539 -3.67 54.64 -34.40
N HIS A 540 -3.41 54.30 -33.15
CA HIS A 540 -2.31 54.85 -32.37
C HIS A 540 -1.34 53.76 -31.93
N ASP A 541 -0.14 53.80 -32.51
CA ASP A 541 1.02 53.01 -32.12
C ASP A 541 1.91 53.83 -31.15
N ASP A 542 1.90 53.48 -29.87
CA ASP A 542 2.78 54.09 -28.86
C ASP A 542 4.08 53.29 -28.76
N LYS A 543 5.22 53.91 -29.12
CA LYS A 543 6.54 53.25 -29.19
C LYS A 543 7.03 52.70 -27.84
N GLU A 544 6.57 53.24 -26.72
CA GLU A 544 6.96 52.77 -25.37
C GLU A 544 6.03 51.68 -24.82
N SER A 545 4.86 51.52 -25.42
CA SER A 545 3.87 50.50 -25.05
C SER A 545 3.99 49.25 -25.91
N ASN A 546 3.70 48.08 -25.33
CA ASN A 546 3.58 46.83 -26.09
C ASN A 546 2.21 46.66 -26.77
N PHE A 547 1.38 47.71 -26.82
CA PHE A 547 0.04 47.68 -27.39
C PHE A 547 -0.12 48.62 -28.58
N ALA A 548 -0.94 48.21 -29.54
CA ALA A 548 -1.51 49.05 -30.59
C ALA A 548 -2.98 49.33 -30.26
N ASN A 549 -3.37 50.61 -30.31
CA ASN A 549 -4.73 51.03 -29.99
C ASN A 549 -5.50 51.42 -31.25
N ILE A 550 -6.72 50.90 -31.40
CA ILE A 550 -7.65 51.26 -32.47
C ILE A 550 -8.87 51.91 -31.82
N CYS A 551 -9.09 53.18 -32.11
CA CYS A 551 -10.18 53.99 -31.56
C CYS A 551 -11.26 54.19 -32.62
N PHE A 552 -12.49 53.82 -32.31
CA PHE A 552 -13.68 54.11 -33.10
C PHE A 552 -14.53 55.12 -32.36
N LYS A 553 -14.63 56.34 -32.90
CA LYS A 553 -15.33 57.45 -32.27
C LYS A 553 -16.50 57.92 -33.12
N ASP A 554 -17.65 58.10 -32.49
CA ASP A 554 -18.85 58.62 -33.13
C ASP A 554 -19.42 59.83 -32.36
N SER A 555 -20.15 60.70 -33.06
CA SER A 555 -20.87 61.84 -32.46
C SER A 555 -22.37 61.54 -32.24
N GLY A 556 -22.72 60.27 -32.01
CA GLY A 556 -24.08 59.80 -31.84
C GLY A 556 -24.67 60.10 -30.46
N ILE A 557 -25.77 59.41 -30.14
CA ILE A 557 -26.55 59.60 -28.92
C ILE A 557 -25.81 59.23 -27.62
N GLY A 558 -24.63 58.59 -27.72
CA GLY A 558 -23.84 58.14 -26.58
C GLY A 558 -24.49 57.00 -25.78
N ILE A 559 -23.82 56.60 -24.70
CA ILE A 559 -24.21 55.51 -23.80
C ILE A 559 -24.34 56.07 -22.38
N PRO A 560 -25.48 55.86 -21.68
CA PRO A 560 -25.64 56.31 -20.30
C PRO A 560 -24.58 55.73 -19.35
N LYS A 561 -24.10 56.52 -18.40
CA LYS A 561 -23.01 56.13 -17.47
C LYS A 561 -23.29 54.83 -16.71
N GLU A 562 -24.54 54.56 -16.36
CA GLU A 562 -24.97 53.35 -15.64
C GLU A 562 -25.01 52.09 -16.52
N GLU A 563 -24.97 52.27 -17.85
CA GLU A 563 -25.09 51.22 -18.85
C GLU A 563 -23.74 50.86 -19.48
N ILE A 564 -22.71 51.71 -19.35
CA ILE A 564 -21.35 51.50 -19.89
C ILE A 564 -20.80 50.11 -19.54
N ASN A 565 -20.96 49.67 -18.29
CA ASN A 565 -20.46 48.35 -17.84
C ASN A 565 -21.36 47.18 -18.27
N LYS A 566 -22.52 47.45 -18.88
CA LYS A 566 -23.51 46.44 -19.30
C LYS A 566 -23.54 46.24 -20.81
N VAL A 567 -22.99 47.15 -21.62
CA VAL A 567 -23.08 47.08 -23.09
C VAL A 567 -22.40 45.86 -23.72
N PHE A 568 -21.44 45.26 -23.02
CA PHE A 568 -20.77 44.03 -23.43
C PHE A 568 -21.43 42.75 -22.88
N LYS A 569 -22.54 42.86 -22.13
CA LYS A 569 -23.31 41.68 -21.69
C LYS A 569 -24.13 41.14 -22.86
N PRO A 570 -24.27 39.80 -22.99
CA PRO A 570 -25.07 39.20 -24.04
C PRO A 570 -26.54 39.60 -23.91
N PHE A 571 -27.20 39.79 -25.06
CA PHE A 571 -28.61 40.19 -25.21
C PHE A 571 -28.96 41.57 -24.62
N TYR A 572 -27.98 42.36 -24.22
CA TYR A 572 -28.21 43.67 -23.65
C TYR A 572 -28.58 44.68 -24.75
N GLN A 573 -29.62 45.47 -24.49
CA GLN A 573 -30.04 46.60 -25.32
C GLN A 573 -30.15 47.83 -24.42
N GLY A 574 -29.49 48.93 -24.80
CA GLY A 574 -29.51 50.17 -24.02
C GLY A 574 -30.89 50.84 -24.03
N SER A 575 -31.24 51.53 -22.95
CA SER A 575 -32.53 52.21 -22.78
C SER A 575 -32.81 53.28 -23.83
N ASN A 576 -31.76 53.86 -24.44
CA ASN A 576 -31.85 54.90 -25.47
C ASN A 576 -31.94 54.35 -26.91
N ASN A 577 -32.09 53.03 -27.11
CA ASN A 577 -32.10 52.39 -28.42
C ASN A 577 -33.52 52.02 -28.91
N ASN A 578 -34.16 52.90 -29.68
CA ASN A 578 -35.47 52.63 -30.31
C ASN A 578 -35.39 51.72 -31.56
N LYS A 579 -34.20 51.19 -31.92
CA LYS A 579 -33.99 50.37 -33.12
C LYS A 579 -33.64 48.92 -32.74
N SER A 580 -34.51 47.99 -33.10
CA SER A 580 -34.37 46.54 -32.86
C SER A 580 -33.00 46.00 -33.30
N SER A 581 -32.26 45.40 -32.36
CA SER A 581 -30.99 44.69 -32.60
C SER A 581 -30.88 43.49 -31.67
N SER A 582 -30.14 42.46 -32.06
CA SER A 582 -30.03 41.21 -31.29
C SER A 582 -29.36 41.35 -29.91
N GLY A 583 -28.58 42.42 -29.67
CA GLY A 583 -27.84 42.60 -28.41
C GLY A 583 -26.65 41.64 -28.24
N ILE A 584 -26.26 40.93 -29.32
CA ILE A 584 -25.19 39.92 -29.30
C ILE A 584 -23.86 40.49 -29.83
N GLY A 585 -23.92 41.46 -30.75
CA GLY A 585 -22.75 41.92 -31.50
C GLY A 585 -21.61 42.46 -30.64
N LEU A 586 -21.88 43.38 -29.70
CA LEU A 586 -20.83 43.97 -28.85
C LEU A 586 -20.20 42.94 -27.90
N HIS A 587 -21.01 42.01 -27.38
CA HIS A 587 -20.50 40.90 -26.58
C HIS A 587 -19.54 40.03 -27.39
N LEU A 588 -19.92 39.63 -28.61
CA LEU A 588 -19.02 38.89 -29.52
C LEU A 588 -17.76 39.68 -29.86
N SER A 589 -17.88 40.99 -30.11
CA SER A 589 -16.71 41.83 -30.38
C SER A 589 -15.72 41.82 -29.22
N LYS A 590 -16.21 41.84 -27.97
CA LYS A 590 -15.38 41.73 -26.78
C LYS A 590 -14.71 40.36 -26.70
N GLU A 591 -15.46 39.29 -26.84
CA GLU A 591 -14.92 37.92 -26.78
C GLU A 591 -13.87 37.68 -27.89
N PHE A 592 -14.09 38.18 -29.11
CA PHE A 592 -13.09 38.07 -30.18
C PHE A 592 -11.82 38.85 -29.89
N VAL A 593 -11.92 40.07 -29.34
CA VAL A 593 -10.75 40.84 -28.93
C VAL A 593 -10.01 40.17 -27.77
N GLU A 594 -10.72 39.61 -26.80
CA GLU A 594 -10.14 38.87 -25.68
C GLU A 594 -9.50 37.53 -26.11
N LEU A 595 -10.02 36.87 -27.16
CA LEU A 595 -9.37 35.70 -27.76
C LEU A 595 -7.98 36.05 -28.30
N HIS A 596 -7.81 37.24 -28.90
CA HIS A 596 -6.51 37.81 -29.30
C HIS A 596 -5.66 38.28 -28.12
N LYS A 597 -6.09 38.02 -26.87
CA LYS A 597 -5.51 38.54 -25.62
C LYS A 597 -5.52 40.07 -25.52
N GLY A 598 -6.29 40.75 -26.38
CA GLY A 598 -6.49 42.18 -26.33
C GLY A 598 -7.57 42.60 -25.33
N SER A 599 -7.84 43.89 -25.28
CA SER A 599 -8.96 44.46 -24.51
C SER A 599 -9.79 45.41 -25.36
N ILE A 600 -11.10 45.51 -25.07
CA ILE A 600 -11.97 46.53 -25.64
C ILE A 600 -12.61 47.34 -24.52
N GLU A 601 -12.48 48.66 -24.61
CA GLU A 601 -13.06 49.62 -23.67
C GLU A 601 -14.04 50.54 -24.39
N VAL A 602 -14.95 51.13 -23.63
CA VAL A 602 -15.89 52.13 -24.15
C VAL A 602 -15.94 53.35 -23.25
N ARG A 603 -15.85 54.53 -23.87
CA ARG A 603 -15.96 55.83 -23.23
C ARG A 603 -17.11 56.59 -23.88
N SER A 604 -17.98 57.18 -23.08
CA SER A 604 -19.09 57.98 -23.62
C SER A 604 -19.32 59.26 -22.80
N ARG A 605 -19.28 60.40 -23.47
CA ARG A 605 -19.65 61.72 -22.93
C ARG A 605 -20.60 62.45 -23.89
N HIS A 606 -20.14 62.71 -25.11
CA HIS A 606 -20.92 63.27 -26.22
C HIS A 606 -20.61 62.42 -27.47
N GLY A 607 -21.42 61.39 -27.70
CA GLY A 607 -21.08 60.27 -28.58
C GLY A 607 -20.42 59.10 -27.85
N ALA A 608 -19.97 58.08 -28.58
CA ALA A 608 -19.26 56.93 -28.02
C ALA A 608 -17.89 56.74 -28.66
N GLU A 609 -16.94 56.27 -27.86
CA GLU A 609 -15.58 55.95 -28.27
C GLU A 609 -15.25 54.54 -27.79
N PHE A 610 -15.04 53.63 -28.74
CA PHE A 610 -14.62 52.25 -28.47
C PHE A 610 -13.12 52.14 -28.76
N ILE A 611 -12.36 51.62 -27.79
CA ILE A 611 -10.90 51.52 -27.86
C ILE A 611 -10.53 50.05 -27.80
N ILE A 612 -9.94 49.52 -28.86
CA ILE A 612 -9.40 48.16 -28.91
C ILE A 612 -7.89 48.25 -28.68
N SER A 613 -7.36 47.50 -27.71
CA SER A 613 -5.92 47.40 -27.43
C SER A 613 -5.44 45.99 -27.80
N LEU A 614 -4.47 45.87 -28.70
CA LEU A 614 -3.90 44.60 -29.15
C LEU A 614 -2.39 44.56 -28.91
N TYR A 615 -1.83 43.42 -28.51
CA TYR A 615 -0.41 43.27 -28.25
C TYR A 615 0.43 43.24 -29.54
N LYS A 616 1.59 43.91 -29.53
CA LYS A 616 2.57 43.85 -30.62
C LYS A 616 3.36 42.54 -30.57
N GLY A 617 3.78 42.05 -31.75
CA GLY A 617 4.49 40.77 -31.89
C GLY A 617 3.61 39.55 -31.57
N SER A 618 4.22 38.37 -31.46
CA SER A 618 3.52 37.09 -31.27
C SER A 618 3.72 36.44 -29.90
N ALA A 619 4.50 37.04 -28.99
CA ALA A 619 4.90 36.41 -27.72
C ALA A 619 3.74 36.11 -26.74
N HIS A 620 2.58 36.73 -26.95
CA HIS A 620 1.37 36.51 -26.15
C HIS A 620 0.47 35.38 -26.69
N LEU A 621 0.81 34.84 -27.87
CA LEU A 621 0.10 33.77 -28.56
C LEU A 621 0.87 32.46 -28.43
N ASN A 622 0.15 31.34 -28.36
CA ASN A 622 0.75 30.02 -28.40
C ASN A 622 1.20 29.68 -29.83
N SER A 623 2.18 28.79 -29.97
CA SER A 623 2.68 28.30 -31.27
C SER A 623 1.57 27.79 -32.20
N ASP A 624 0.51 27.26 -31.62
CA ASP A 624 -0.59 26.60 -32.31
C ASP A 624 -1.66 27.59 -32.79
N GLU A 625 -1.58 28.85 -32.35
CA GLU A 625 -2.50 29.96 -32.68
C GLU A 625 -1.94 30.87 -33.79
N VAL A 626 -0.67 30.70 -34.18
CA VAL A 626 0.04 31.53 -35.17
C VAL A 626 0.19 30.79 -36.50
N ILE A 627 -0.29 31.39 -37.59
CA ILE A 627 -0.15 30.84 -38.95
C ILE A 627 0.91 31.65 -39.72
N PHE A 628 1.89 30.96 -40.31
CA PHE A 628 3.08 31.57 -40.92
C PHE A 628 3.08 31.64 -42.46
N GLU A 629 1.96 31.39 -43.15
CA GLU A 629 1.91 31.48 -44.62
C GLU A 629 1.20 32.76 -45.11
N PRO A 630 1.74 33.44 -46.14
CA PRO A 630 1.13 34.62 -46.77
C PRO A 630 -0.06 34.22 -47.67
N ASP A 631 -1.05 35.11 -47.75
CA ASP A 631 -2.31 34.98 -48.50
C ASP A 631 -2.20 34.32 -49.89
N ILE A 632 -3.07 33.32 -50.13
CA ILE A 632 -3.90 33.15 -51.35
C ILE A 632 -5.17 32.44 -50.81
N ILE A 633 -6.36 33.02 -50.74
CA ILE A 633 -7.25 33.45 -51.83
C ILE A 633 -8.12 34.60 -51.31
N ASP A 634 -7.95 35.75 -51.95
CA ASP A 634 -8.95 36.81 -52.08
C ASP A 634 -10.15 36.22 -52.87
N ASP A 635 -11.38 36.40 -52.40
CA ASP A 635 -12.62 35.98 -53.08
C ASP A 635 -12.94 36.90 -54.29
N GLY A 636 -11.89 37.47 -54.87
CA GLY A 636 -11.88 38.24 -56.10
C GLY A 636 -10.97 37.56 -57.09
N VAL A 637 -11.55 37.19 -58.24
CA VAL A 637 -10.86 36.83 -59.48
C VAL A 637 -10.56 35.32 -59.66
N LEU A 638 -11.64 34.54 -59.80
CA LEU A 638 -11.71 33.65 -60.97
C LEU A 638 -11.99 34.53 -62.18
N THR A 639 -10.94 35.15 -62.75
CA THR A 639 -10.94 35.35 -64.21
C THR A 639 -10.90 33.94 -64.77
N PHE A 640 -12.06 33.40 -65.15
CA PHE A 640 -12.08 32.66 -66.39
C PHE A 640 -11.68 33.71 -67.45
N SER A 641 -10.42 33.66 -67.86
CA SER A 641 -9.99 34.31 -69.08
C SER A 641 -10.97 33.92 -70.17
N GLU A 642 -11.67 34.90 -70.73
CA GLU A 642 -12.56 34.79 -71.90
C GLU A 642 -11.80 34.45 -73.20
N ASP A 643 -10.53 34.04 -73.11
CA ASP A 643 -9.71 33.58 -74.23
C ASP A 643 -9.52 32.06 -74.17
N TYR A 644 -10.60 31.32 -74.40
CA TYR A 644 -10.50 30.13 -75.22
C TYR A 644 -11.42 30.35 -76.40
N GLU A 645 -10.77 30.78 -77.48
CA GLU A 645 -11.34 30.83 -78.81
C GLU A 645 -12.20 29.59 -79.08
N GLU A 646 -13.33 29.87 -79.74
CA GLU A 646 -14.18 28.91 -80.43
C GLU A 646 -13.37 28.12 -81.48
N ASP A 647 -12.51 27.18 -81.05
CA ASP A 647 -12.03 26.14 -81.95
C ASP A 647 -12.93 24.91 -81.81
N THR A 648 -14.00 25.02 -82.59
CA THR A 648 -14.91 23.95 -83.00
C THR A 648 -14.21 22.62 -83.30
N PHE A 649 -14.09 21.74 -82.31
CA PHE A 649 -14.11 20.29 -82.59
C PHE A 649 -15.55 19.84 -82.77
N LYS A 650 -16.07 20.04 -84.00
CA LYS A 650 -17.22 19.29 -84.51
C LYS A 650 -16.90 17.80 -84.43
N ILE A 651 -17.29 17.12 -83.35
CA ILE A 651 -17.57 15.70 -83.44
C ILE A 651 -18.96 15.59 -84.07
N SER A 652 -18.97 15.62 -85.40
CA SER A 652 -20.07 15.14 -86.20
C SER A 652 -20.20 13.62 -86.00
N LYS A 653 -20.99 13.24 -85.00
CA LYS A 653 -21.84 12.05 -85.06
C LYS A 653 -22.97 12.30 -84.08
N LYS A 654 -24.19 12.43 -84.62
CA LYS A 654 -25.44 12.29 -83.87
C LYS A 654 -25.31 11.06 -82.97
N ILE A 655 -25.17 11.27 -81.65
CA ILE A 655 -25.56 10.26 -80.68
C ILE A 655 -27.08 10.34 -80.66
N ASN A 656 -27.73 9.22 -80.99
CA ASN A 656 -29.18 9.10 -81.03
C ASN A 656 -29.82 9.61 -79.73
N SER A 657 -30.93 10.32 -79.92
CA SER A 657 -31.72 11.02 -78.92
C SER A 657 -32.56 10.11 -78.00
N GLU A 658 -32.00 9.03 -77.45
CA GLU A 658 -32.80 8.06 -76.67
C GLU A 658 -32.29 7.68 -75.25
N GLU A 659 -31.08 8.06 -74.81
CA GLU A 659 -30.65 7.78 -73.41
C GLU A 659 -30.17 9.07 -72.71
N LYS A 660 -30.96 9.58 -71.74
CA LYS A 660 -30.56 10.68 -70.83
C LYS A 660 -29.65 10.13 -69.73
N TYR A 661 -28.62 10.89 -69.30
CA TYR A 661 -27.82 10.52 -68.11
C TYR A 661 -28.69 10.45 -66.86
N SER A 662 -28.36 9.52 -65.98
CA SER A 662 -29.08 9.22 -64.76
C SER A 662 -28.39 9.83 -63.52
N ILE A 663 -29.18 10.50 -62.66
CA ILE A 663 -28.72 11.11 -61.42
C ILE A 663 -29.48 10.49 -60.25
N LEU A 664 -28.76 10.03 -59.23
CA LEU A 664 -29.34 9.64 -57.94
C LEU A 664 -29.16 10.78 -56.93
N ILE A 665 -30.27 11.28 -56.40
CA ILE A 665 -30.28 12.29 -55.34
C ILE A 665 -30.62 11.59 -54.02
N ILE A 666 -29.73 11.69 -53.05
CA ILE A 666 -29.86 11.13 -51.69
C ILE A 666 -30.04 12.30 -50.72
N GLU A 667 -31.28 12.61 -50.37
CA GLU A 667 -31.66 13.77 -49.56
C GLU A 667 -32.92 13.44 -48.76
N ASP A 668 -32.87 13.62 -47.44
CA ASP A 668 -33.98 13.30 -46.53
C ASP A 668 -35.05 14.41 -46.50
N ASN A 669 -34.68 15.65 -46.84
CA ASN A 669 -35.62 16.73 -47.00
C ASN A 669 -36.39 16.62 -48.34
N SER A 670 -37.65 16.22 -48.27
CA SER A 670 -38.51 16.01 -49.43
C SER A 670 -38.63 17.24 -50.34
N ASP A 671 -38.66 18.45 -49.77
CA ASP A 671 -38.82 19.68 -50.54
C ASP A 671 -37.57 20.03 -51.34
N LEU A 672 -36.38 19.88 -50.73
CA LEU A 672 -35.10 20.08 -51.41
C LEU A 672 -34.85 19.00 -52.47
N ALA A 673 -35.16 17.74 -52.16
CA ALA A 673 -35.07 16.63 -53.11
C ALA A 673 -35.97 16.86 -54.34
N GLN A 674 -37.22 17.30 -54.09
CA GLN A 674 -38.18 17.59 -55.16
C GLN A 674 -37.80 18.84 -55.96
N TYR A 675 -37.24 19.87 -55.31
CA TYR A 675 -36.69 21.06 -55.99
C TYR A 675 -35.56 20.69 -56.95
N LEU A 676 -34.56 19.92 -56.48
CA LEU A 676 -33.43 19.48 -57.31
C LEU A 676 -33.91 18.58 -58.46
N LYS A 677 -34.83 17.64 -58.18
CA LYS A 677 -35.47 16.83 -59.22
C LYS A 677 -36.18 17.69 -60.25
N GLY A 678 -36.98 18.66 -59.83
CA GLY A 678 -37.72 19.55 -60.72
C GLY A 678 -36.79 20.32 -61.67
N LYS A 679 -35.68 20.85 -61.17
CA LYS A 679 -34.70 21.60 -61.96
C LYS A 679 -33.82 20.73 -62.86
N LEU A 680 -33.44 19.52 -62.43
CA LEU A 680 -32.54 18.65 -63.18
C LEU A 680 -33.25 17.70 -64.16
N SER A 681 -34.55 17.44 -63.98
CA SER A 681 -35.32 16.50 -64.83
C SER A 681 -35.43 16.94 -66.30
N THR A 682 -35.18 18.21 -66.59
CA THR A 682 -35.18 18.74 -67.96
C THR A 682 -34.10 18.04 -68.81
N GLU A 683 -32.88 17.92 -68.29
CA GLU A 683 -31.72 17.36 -69.01
C GLU A 683 -31.40 15.91 -68.61
N TYR A 684 -31.82 15.46 -67.42
CA TYR A 684 -31.39 14.18 -66.83
C TYR A 684 -32.55 13.30 -66.35
N GLN A 685 -32.31 12.00 -66.23
CA GLN A 685 -33.22 11.06 -65.55
C GLN A 685 -32.90 11.04 -64.05
N ILE A 686 -33.87 11.39 -63.20
CA ILE A 686 -33.64 11.57 -61.76
C ILE A 686 -34.29 10.46 -60.93
N CYS A 687 -33.52 9.83 -60.06
CA CYS A 687 -33.98 8.95 -59.00
C CYS A 687 -33.74 9.60 -57.63
N ILE A 688 -34.66 9.42 -56.67
CA ILE A 688 -34.53 9.96 -55.30
C ILE A 688 -34.43 8.82 -54.29
N SER A 689 -33.60 9.03 -53.28
CA SER A 689 -33.49 8.24 -52.05
C SER A 689 -33.51 9.17 -50.84
N ASP A 690 -34.06 8.69 -49.73
CA ASP A 690 -34.02 9.37 -48.42
C ASP A 690 -32.77 9.01 -47.60
N GLY A 691 -31.83 8.24 -48.19
CA GLY A 691 -30.62 7.76 -47.54
C GLY A 691 -30.72 6.36 -46.95
N SER A 692 -31.93 5.84 -46.70
CA SER A 692 -32.10 4.49 -46.14
C SER A 692 -31.78 3.38 -47.14
N ASP A 693 -32.10 3.61 -48.41
CA ASP A 693 -31.90 2.69 -49.54
C ASP A 693 -30.87 3.20 -50.55
N GLY A 694 -30.11 4.25 -50.21
CA GLY A 694 -29.22 4.95 -51.15
C GLY A 694 -28.10 4.08 -51.71
N VAL A 695 -27.50 3.21 -50.87
CA VAL A 695 -26.49 2.23 -51.30
C VAL A 695 -27.11 1.17 -52.20
N GLU A 696 -28.27 0.62 -51.81
CA GLU A 696 -28.97 -0.42 -52.57
C GLU A 696 -29.37 0.08 -53.97
N LYS A 697 -30.00 1.26 -54.05
CA LYS A 697 -30.35 1.90 -55.32
C LYS A 697 -29.13 2.20 -56.19
N SER A 698 -28.01 2.61 -55.59
CA SER A 698 -26.76 2.85 -56.33
C SER A 698 -26.23 1.57 -56.98
N LEU A 699 -26.31 0.44 -56.25
CA LEU A 699 -25.88 -0.87 -56.73
C LEU A 699 -26.83 -1.46 -57.79
N GLU A 700 -28.13 -1.17 -57.69
CA GLU A 700 -29.15 -1.65 -58.62
C GLU A 700 -29.20 -0.84 -59.92
N LEU A 701 -29.20 0.49 -59.81
CA LEU A 701 -29.39 1.41 -60.94
C LEU A 701 -28.08 1.73 -61.65
N ILE A 702 -26.95 1.78 -60.92
CA ILE A 702 -25.64 2.24 -61.42
C ILE A 702 -25.79 3.61 -62.10
N PRO A 703 -26.14 4.67 -61.34
CA PRO A 703 -26.37 6.00 -61.89
C PRO A 703 -25.09 6.61 -62.47
N ASP A 704 -25.22 7.59 -63.37
CA ASP A 704 -24.08 8.29 -63.97
C ASP A 704 -23.44 9.31 -63.03
N ILE A 705 -24.19 9.79 -62.03
CA ILE A 705 -23.71 10.68 -60.96
C ILE A 705 -24.62 10.59 -59.71
N ILE A 706 -24.03 10.77 -58.53
CA ILE A 706 -24.74 10.74 -57.24
C ILE A 706 -24.58 12.10 -56.55
N ILE A 707 -25.68 12.64 -56.03
CA ILE A 707 -25.71 13.84 -55.19
C ILE A 707 -26.25 13.43 -53.82
N SER A 708 -25.47 13.61 -52.75
CA SER A 708 -25.85 13.17 -51.39
C SER A 708 -25.75 14.29 -50.38
N ASP A 709 -26.74 14.41 -49.48
CA ASP A 709 -26.55 15.11 -48.21
C ASP A 709 -25.67 14.27 -47.27
N ILE A 710 -24.99 14.93 -46.34
CA ILE A 710 -24.23 14.31 -45.25
C ILE A 710 -25.16 13.89 -44.11
N ASN A 711 -26.07 14.78 -43.72
CA ASN A 711 -26.89 14.62 -42.53
C ASN A 711 -28.21 13.93 -42.88
N LEU A 712 -28.13 12.65 -43.24
CA LEU A 712 -29.31 11.84 -43.52
C LEU A 712 -29.86 11.28 -42.21
N SER A 713 -31.19 11.26 -42.07
CA SER A 713 -31.88 10.62 -40.93
C SER A 713 -31.77 9.09 -40.90
N GLY A 714 -31.17 8.48 -41.92
CA GLY A 714 -30.97 7.03 -42.06
C GLY A 714 -29.83 6.46 -41.21
N LYS A 715 -29.60 5.14 -41.32
CA LYS A 715 -28.57 4.42 -40.55
C LYS A 715 -27.12 4.78 -40.91
N LEU A 716 -26.91 5.33 -42.10
CA LEU A 716 -25.60 5.67 -42.65
C LEU A 716 -25.57 7.16 -42.97
N SER A 717 -24.48 7.83 -42.59
CA SER A 717 -24.20 9.20 -43.01
C SER A 717 -23.81 9.25 -44.50
N GLY A 718 -23.98 10.41 -45.13
CA GLY A 718 -23.58 10.59 -46.54
C GLY A 718 -22.09 10.29 -46.81
N PHE A 719 -21.22 10.49 -45.81
CA PHE A 719 -19.81 10.09 -45.89
C PHE A 719 -19.64 8.57 -45.93
N GLU A 720 -20.39 7.84 -45.11
CA GLU A 720 -20.33 6.38 -45.07
C GLU A 720 -20.92 5.77 -46.35
N ILE A 721 -21.98 6.36 -46.89
CA ILE A 721 -22.54 6.00 -48.20
C ILE A 721 -21.51 6.21 -49.30
N CYS A 722 -20.92 7.42 -49.40
CA CYS A 722 -19.89 7.74 -50.39
C CYS A 722 -18.70 6.77 -50.28
N LYS A 723 -18.18 6.56 -49.08
CA LYS A 723 -17.07 5.64 -48.83
C LYS A 723 -17.42 4.19 -49.20
N THR A 724 -18.64 3.74 -48.89
CA THR A 724 -19.10 2.39 -49.26
C THR A 724 -19.14 2.23 -50.77
N LEU A 725 -19.69 3.22 -51.47
CA LEU A 725 -19.83 3.18 -52.93
C LEU A 725 -18.50 3.30 -53.66
N LYS A 726 -17.56 4.11 -53.14
CA LYS A 726 -16.20 4.26 -53.69
C LYS A 726 -15.33 3.01 -53.48
N ASN A 727 -15.63 2.18 -52.47
CA ASN A 727 -14.94 0.91 -52.22
C ASN A 727 -15.62 -0.29 -52.91
N ASP A 728 -16.79 -0.12 -53.52
CA ASP A 728 -17.47 -1.21 -54.25
C ASP A 728 -17.06 -1.19 -55.72
N LEU A 729 -16.66 -2.36 -56.23
CA LEU A 729 -16.23 -2.55 -57.61
C LEU A 729 -17.28 -2.08 -58.63
N ARG A 730 -18.58 -2.15 -58.30
CA ARG A 730 -19.68 -1.83 -59.20
C ARG A 730 -19.96 -0.33 -59.30
N THR A 731 -19.67 0.44 -58.25
CA THR A 731 -20.06 1.86 -58.14
C THR A 731 -18.90 2.83 -57.94
N SER A 732 -17.68 2.33 -57.73
CA SER A 732 -16.44 3.11 -57.53
C SER A 732 -16.23 4.23 -58.54
N HIS A 733 -16.52 3.93 -59.81
CA HIS A 733 -16.35 4.87 -60.91
C HIS A 733 -17.35 6.03 -60.89
N ILE A 734 -18.47 5.94 -60.16
CA ILE A 734 -19.55 6.92 -60.23
C ILE A 734 -19.13 8.21 -59.51
N PRO A 735 -19.21 9.40 -60.14
CA PRO A 735 -18.93 10.67 -59.49
C PRO A 735 -19.92 10.94 -58.34
N ASN A 736 -19.41 11.36 -57.18
CA ASN A 736 -20.20 11.69 -55.99
C ASN A 736 -20.03 13.17 -55.61
N ILE A 737 -21.15 13.90 -55.56
CA ILE A 737 -21.23 15.28 -55.07
C ILE A 737 -21.84 15.25 -53.66
N ILE A 738 -21.14 15.81 -52.68
CA ILE A 738 -21.64 15.96 -51.31
C ILE A 738 -22.17 17.38 -51.09
N LEU A 739 -23.41 17.49 -50.60
CA LEU A 739 -24.05 18.71 -50.13
C LEU A 739 -24.06 18.74 -48.59
N THR A 740 -23.72 19.86 -47.95
CA THR A 740 -23.63 19.88 -46.46
C THR A 740 -23.85 21.23 -45.80
N ALA A 741 -24.38 21.24 -44.57
CA ALA A 741 -24.45 22.44 -43.72
C ALA A 741 -23.16 22.72 -42.89
N LEU A 742 -22.22 21.78 -42.88
CA LEU A 742 -20.96 21.83 -42.11
C LEU A 742 -19.88 22.58 -42.90
N ASN A 743 -19.24 23.56 -42.26
CA ASN A 743 -18.25 24.44 -42.89
C ASN A 743 -16.87 24.40 -42.19
N ASN A 744 -16.61 23.39 -41.35
CA ASN A 744 -15.31 23.25 -40.69
C ASN A 744 -14.32 22.46 -41.57
N LYS A 745 -13.02 22.73 -41.38
CA LYS A 745 -11.93 22.11 -42.15
C LYS A 745 -11.91 20.59 -41.98
N GLU A 746 -12.27 20.09 -40.80
CA GLU A 746 -12.31 18.65 -40.50
C GLU A 746 -13.36 17.91 -41.31
N SER A 747 -14.60 18.43 -41.41
CA SER A 747 -15.63 17.79 -42.24
C SER A 747 -15.34 17.90 -43.73
N TYR A 748 -14.64 18.95 -44.17
CA TYR A 748 -14.16 19.06 -45.55
C TYR A 748 -13.10 17.99 -45.86
N ILE A 749 -12.09 17.83 -44.99
CA ILE A 749 -11.06 16.78 -45.10
C ILE A 749 -11.71 15.40 -45.06
N GLN A 750 -12.66 15.17 -44.16
CA GLN A 750 -13.39 13.90 -44.06
C GLN A 750 -14.18 13.60 -45.34
N GLY A 751 -14.75 14.62 -45.99
CA GLY A 751 -15.40 14.49 -47.29
C GLY A 751 -14.46 14.05 -48.41
N LEU A 752 -13.30 14.69 -48.52
CA LEU A 752 -12.27 14.28 -49.47
C LEU A 752 -11.76 12.87 -49.19
N GLN A 753 -11.54 12.51 -47.92
CA GLN A 753 -11.12 11.17 -47.50
C GLN A 753 -12.17 10.08 -47.79
N SER A 754 -13.46 10.45 -47.85
CA SER A 754 -14.54 9.53 -48.25
C SER A 754 -14.57 9.23 -49.75
N GLY A 755 -13.74 9.94 -50.54
CA GLY A 755 -13.62 9.77 -51.98
C GLY A 755 -14.63 10.59 -52.80
N ALA A 756 -15.25 11.62 -52.21
CA ALA A 756 -16.17 12.49 -52.95
C ALA A 756 -15.43 13.30 -54.03
N ASP A 757 -16.04 13.42 -55.21
CA ASP A 757 -15.49 14.14 -56.35
C ASP A 757 -15.72 15.66 -56.24
N LEU A 758 -16.76 16.08 -55.51
CA LEU A 758 -17.02 17.48 -55.20
C LEU A 758 -17.74 17.66 -53.86
N TYR A 759 -17.39 18.73 -53.14
CA TYR A 759 -17.97 19.10 -51.86
C TYR A 759 -18.56 20.52 -51.93
N LEU A 760 -19.85 20.69 -51.66
CA LEU A 760 -20.56 21.98 -51.70
C LEU A 760 -21.32 22.28 -50.39
N THR A 761 -21.15 23.49 -49.85
CA THR A 761 -21.80 23.92 -48.60
C THR A 761 -23.16 24.58 -48.84
N LYS A 762 -24.17 24.23 -48.04
CA LYS A 762 -25.50 24.85 -47.96
C LYS A 762 -25.42 26.17 -47.13
N PRO A 763 -25.94 27.30 -47.62
CA PRO A 763 -26.62 27.49 -48.91
C PRO A 763 -25.65 27.46 -50.10
N PHE A 764 -25.99 26.68 -51.14
CA PHE A 764 -25.21 26.56 -52.38
C PHE A 764 -25.91 27.27 -53.54
N SER A 765 -25.13 27.73 -54.51
CA SER A 765 -25.67 28.23 -55.79
C SER A 765 -26.07 27.07 -56.70
N PHE A 766 -27.30 27.09 -57.22
CA PHE A 766 -27.75 26.07 -58.17
C PHE A 766 -26.94 26.10 -59.48
N ALA A 767 -26.53 27.28 -59.94
CA ALA A 767 -25.71 27.42 -61.14
C ALA A 767 -24.36 26.69 -61.00
N ILE A 768 -23.72 26.81 -59.83
CA ILE A 768 -22.46 26.11 -59.52
C ILE A 768 -22.67 24.59 -59.49
N LEU A 769 -23.73 24.11 -58.82
CA LEU A 769 -24.07 22.68 -58.78
C LEU A 769 -24.31 22.12 -60.19
N PHE A 770 -25.11 22.83 -61.00
CA PHE A 770 -25.46 22.41 -62.36
C PHE A 770 -24.24 22.33 -63.29
N GLN A 771 -23.39 23.35 -63.26
CA GLN A 771 -22.17 23.36 -64.07
C GLN A 771 -21.18 22.27 -63.63
N SER A 772 -21.13 21.98 -62.34
CA SER A 772 -20.31 20.90 -61.78
C SER A 772 -20.75 19.53 -62.29
N ILE A 773 -22.06 19.26 -62.30
CA ILE A 773 -22.64 18.03 -62.86
C ILE A 773 -22.23 17.89 -64.33
N LYS A 774 -22.39 18.93 -65.15
CA LYS A 774 -21.98 18.93 -66.56
C LYS A 774 -20.50 18.63 -66.73
N THR A 775 -19.65 19.25 -65.92
CA THR A 775 -18.19 19.09 -65.99
C THR A 775 -17.77 17.67 -65.62
N LEU A 776 -18.34 17.10 -64.54
CA LEU A 776 -18.03 15.73 -64.11
C LEU A 776 -18.46 14.69 -65.15
N LEU A 777 -19.65 14.83 -65.74
CA LEU A 777 -20.12 13.97 -66.83
C LEU A 777 -19.27 14.12 -68.10
N TYR A 778 -18.90 15.34 -68.47
CA TYR A 778 -18.03 15.61 -69.62
C TYR A 778 -16.64 14.97 -69.45
N ASN A 779 -16.02 15.15 -68.28
CA ASN A 779 -14.72 14.54 -67.96
C ASN A 779 -14.78 13.02 -68.05
N ARG A 780 -15.89 12.43 -67.61
CA ARG A 780 -16.15 11.00 -67.69
C ARG A 780 -16.27 10.51 -69.15
N GLU A 781 -16.98 11.22 -70.01
CA GLU A 781 -17.05 10.89 -71.44
C GLU A 781 -15.70 11.04 -72.16
N LYS A 782 -14.93 12.08 -71.81
CA LYS A 782 -13.58 12.28 -72.34
C LYS A 782 -12.65 11.12 -71.96
N LEU A 783 -12.71 10.68 -70.71
CA LEU A 783 -12.00 9.48 -70.27
C LEU A 783 -12.45 8.24 -71.06
N ARG A 784 -13.76 8.02 -71.19
CA ARG A 784 -14.32 6.90 -71.96
C ARG A 784 -13.80 6.87 -73.42
N TYR A 785 -13.83 8.03 -74.10
CA TYR A 785 -13.33 8.17 -75.47
C TYR A 785 -11.84 7.85 -75.60
N TYR A 786 -11.02 8.33 -74.66
CA TYR A 786 -9.59 8.01 -74.62
C TYR A 786 -9.33 6.51 -74.51
N TYR A 787 -10.05 5.80 -73.63
CA TYR A 787 -9.85 4.36 -73.41
C TYR A 787 -10.36 3.49 -74.56
N ILE A 788 -11.47 3.86 -75.21
CA ILE A 788 -11.94 3.17 -76.43
C ILE A 788 -10.88 3.19 -77.53
N ASN A 789 -10.15 4.31 -77.68
CA ASN A 789 -9.17 4.47 -78.75
C ASN A 789 -7.77 3.93 -78.39
N ASN A 790 -7.49 3.67 -77.12
CA ASN A 790 -6.18 3.23 -76.62
C ASN A 790 -6.24 1.89 -75.86
N ILE A 791 -7.09 0.95 -76.31
CA ILE A 791 -7.35 -0.36 -75.67
C ILE A 791 -6.05 -1.16 -75.33
N HIS A 792 -4.96 -0.98 -76.09
CA HIS A 792 -3.68 -1.68 -75.90
C HIS A 792 -2.56 -0.83 -75.28
N LYS A 793 -2.85 0.43 -74.94
CA LYS A 793 -1.91 1.37 -74.31
C LYS A 793 -2.52 1.93 -73.03
N VAL A 794 -2.99 1.05 -72.16
CA VAL A 794 -3.27 1.43 -70.78
C VAL A 794 -1.91 1.61 -70.11
N ASP A 795 -1.35 2.80 -70.24
CA ASP A 795 -0.13 3.18 -69.53
C ASP A 795 -0.42 3.08 -68.03
N THR A 796 0.34 2.25 -67.31
CA THR A 796 0.11 1.96 -65.89
C THR A 796 0.35 3.18 -65.01
N HIS A 797 0.84 4.28 -65.56
CA HIS A 797 1.32 5.38 -64.74
C HIS A 797 0.41 6.58 -64.56
N HIS A 798 -0.50 6.98 -65.44
CA HIS A 798 -1.31 8.19 -65.18
C HIS A 798 -2.76 8.14 -65.69
N ASN A 799 -3.68 8.64 -64.84
CA ASN A 799 -5.08 9.03 -65.10
C ASN A 799 -6.21 7.98 -64.95
N PHE A 800 -6.07 7.01 -64.04
CA PHE A 800 -7.19 6.17 -63.60
C PHE A 800 -7.19 6.00 -62.07
N GLY A 801 -8.35 5.70 -61.49
CA GLY A 801 -8.42 5.16 -60.13
C GLY A 801 -7.79 3.77 -60.10
N LEU A 802 -7.06 3.44 -59.02
CA LEU A 802 -6.42 2.14 -58.81
C LEU A 802 -7.41 0.98 -59.05
N PHE A 803 -8.65 1.12 -58.60
CA PHE A 803 -9.68 0.08 -58.71
C PHE A 803 -10.13 -0.23 -60.14
N GLU A 804 -10.33 0.78 -60.98
CA GLU A 804 -10.71 0.54 -62.38
C GLU A 804 -9.51 0.01 -63.20
N GLN A 805 -8.28 0.40 -62.85
CA GLN A 805 -7.05 -0.06 -63.51
C GLN A 805 -6.83 -1.54 -63.22
N ASP A 806 -6.95 -1.92 -61.95
CA ASP A 806 -6.89 -3.31 -61.49
C ASP A 806 -8.00 -4.17 -62.11
N PHE A 807 -9.18 -3.60 -62.30
CA PHE A 807 -10.30 -4.29 -62.93
C PHE A 807 -10.05 -4.57 -64.42
N ILE A 808 -9.62 -3.54 -65.19
CA ILE A 808 -9.34 -3.70 -66.62
C ILE A 808 -8.11 -4.59 -66.84
N SER A 809 -7.06 -4.46 -66.02
CA SER A 809 -5.87 -5.32 -66.12
C SER A 809 -6.22 -6.78 -65.80
N SER A 810 -7.06 -7.03 -64.80
CA SER A 810 -7.56 -8.37 -64.46
C SER A 810 -8.36 -8.97 -65.61
N ILE A 811 -9.26 -8.19 -66.24
CA ILE A 811 -10.01 -8.62 -67.41
C ILE A 811 -9.08 -8.97 -68.57
N ASN A 812 -8.15 -8.06 -68.91
CA ASN A 812 -7.21 -8.27 -70.00
C ASN A 812 -6.38 -9.54 -69.76
N ARG A 813 -5.86 -9.73 -68.54
CA ARG A 813 -5.13 -10.94 -68.15
C ARG A 813 -5.97 -12.21 -68.31
N PHE A 814 -7.21 -12.23 -67.81
CA PHE A 814 -8.06 -13.42 -67.95
C PHE A 814 -8.46 -13.72 -69.40
N ILE A 815 -8.65 -12.68 -70.23
CA ILE A 815 -8.86 -12.84 -71.66
C ILE A 815 -7.59 -13.38 -72.32
N GLU A 816 -6.41 -12.83 -72.00
CA GLU A 816 -5.11 -13.25 -72.53
C GLU A 816 -4.75 -14.70 -72.20
N GLU A 817 -4.95 -15.11 -70.94
CA GLU A 817 -4.76 -16.49 -70.47
C GLU A 817 -5.68 -17.51 -71.16
N ASN A 818 -6.76 -17.07 -71.81
CA ASN A 818 -7.77 -17.92 -72.46
C ASN A 818 -7.98 -17.54 -73.93
N LEU A 819 -6.97 -16.94 -74.57
CA LEU A 819 -7.05 -16.45 -75.95
C LEU A 819 -7.29 -17.57 -76.96
N ASP A 820 -6.65 -18.71 -76.79
CA ASP A 820 -6.72 -19.89 -77.67
C ASP A 820 -8.02 -20.70 -77.50
N ASN A 821 -8.79 -20.43 -76.44
CA ASN A 821 -10.01 -21.15 -76.13
C ASN A 821 -11.24 -20.57 -76.86
N SER A 822 -11.72 -21.26 -77.90
CA SER A 822 -12.92 -20.84 -78.65
C SER A 822 -14.23 -20.89 -77.85
N SER A 823 -14.27 -21.62 -76.73
CA SER A 823 -15.44 -21.77 -75.87
C SER A 823 -15.48 -20.78 -74.70
N PHE A 824 -14.47 -19.90 -74.58
CA PHE A 824 -14.43 -18.90 -73.51
C PHE A 824 -15.59 -17.90 -73.64
N SER A 825 -16.51 -17.91 -72.66
CA SER A 825 -17.74 -17.11 -72.68
C SER A 825 -17.73 -15.98 -71.65
N VAL A 826 -18.67 -15.03 -71.78
CA VAL A 826 -18.81 -13.92 -70.84
C VAL A 826 -19.21 -14.42 -69.44
N GLU A 827 -19.93 -15.53 -69.35
CA GLU A 827 -20.27 -16.21 -68.08
C GLU A 827 -19.01 -16.65 -67.35
N GLN A 828 -18.07 -17.31 -68.04
CA GLN A 828 -16.82 -17.75 -67.44
C GLN A 828 -15.94 -16.57 -67.00
N LEU A 829 -15.96 -15.46 -67.73
CA LEU A 829 -15.27 -14.24 -67.34
C LEU A 829 -15.94 -13.59 -66.10
N ALA A 830 -17.27 -13.58 -66.04
CA ALA A 830 -18.02 -13.06 -64.90
C ALA A 830 -17.77 -13.88 -63.62
N ASP A 831 -17.76 -15.21 -63.73
CA ASP A 831 -17.43 -16.13 -62.63
C ASP A 831 -16.00 -15.92 -62.12
N LYS A 832 -15.01 -15.79 -63.02
CA LYS A 832 -13.61 -15.51 -62.64
C LYS A 832 -13.43 -14.16 -61.92
N LEU A 833 -14.34 -13.21 -62.16
CA LEU A 833 -14.33 -11.88 -61.54
C LEU A 833 -15.24 -11.77 -60.30
N ASN A 834 -15.93 -12.85 -59.91
CA ASN A 834 -16.92 -12.87 -58.83
C ASN A 834 -18.02 -11.80 -58.96
N ILE A 835 -18.46 -11.51 -60.18
CA ILE A 835 -19.57 -10.57 -60.43
C ILE A 835 -20.63 -11.21 -61.32
N SER A 836 -21.88 -10.76 -61.20
CA SER A 836 -22.93 -11.29 -62.07
C SER A 836 -22.69 -10.89 -63.53
N ARG A 837 -23.13 -11.73 -64.48
CA ARG A 837 -23.06 -11.42 -65.91
C ARG A 837 -23.62 -10.02 -66.20
N VAL A 838 -24.81 -9.70 -65.68
CA VAL A 838 -25.47 -8.39 -65.90
C VAL A 838 -24.62 -7.24 -65.36
N GLN A 839 -24.00 -7.40 -64.19
CA GLN A 839 -23.12 -6.39 -63.60
C GLN A 839 -21.83 -6.19 -64.41
N LEU A 840 -21.24 -7.27 -64.95
CA LEU A 840 -20.09 -7.17 -65.85
C LEU A 840 -20.43 -6.37 -67.12
N TYR A 841 -21.58 -6.67 -67.74
CA TYR A 841 -22.06 -5.92 -68.91
C TYR A 841 -22.27 -4.43 -68.59
N ARG A 842 -22.97 -4.13 -67.49
CA ARG A 842 -23.22 -2.73 -67.09
C ARG A 842 -21.93 -1.99 -66.75
N LYS A 843 -21.02 -2.62 -66.00
CA LYS A 843 -19.75 -2.01 -65.62
C LYS A 843 -18.85 -1.75 -66.84
N ILE A 844 -18.76 -2.68 -67.78
CA ILE A 844 -17.95 -2.51 -68.99
C ILE A 844 -18.58 -1.47 -69.92
N LYS A 845 -19.91 -1.45 -70.07
CA LYS A 845 -20.62 -0.37 -70.78
C LYS A 845 -20.38 0.99 -70.10
N ALA A 846 -20.38 1.05 -68.77
CA ALA A 846 -20.19 2.28 -68.00
C ALA A 846 -18.75 2.82 -68.04
N ILE A 847 -17.74 1.94 -68.10
CA ILE A 847 -16.31 2.32 -68.13
C ILE A 847 -15.82 2.54 -69.56
N LEU A 848 -16.10 1.59 -70.47
CA LEU A 848 -15.53 1.55 -71.82
C LEU A 848 -16.54 1.89 -72.92
N GLY A 849 -17.83 2.07 -72.63
CA GLY A 849 -18.83 2.43 -73.64
C GLY A 849 -19.17 1.36 -74.68
N ILE A 850 -18.55 0.19 -74.59
CA ILE A 850 -18.76 -0.96 -75.48
C ILE A 850 -19.23 -2.17 -74.69
N ASN A 851 -19.78 -3.16 -75.39
CA ASN A 851 -20.19 -4.41 -74.79
C ASN A 851 -18.95 -5.29 -74.48
N ILE A 852 -18.97 -6.02 -73.36
CA ILE A 852 -17.91 -6.97 -72.99
C ILE A 852 -17.67 -8.05 -74.07
N SER A 853 -18.71 -8.49 -74.78
CA SER A 853 -18.53 -9.43 -75.91
C SER A 853 -17.69 -8.82 -77.03
N ASP A 854 -17.95 -7.56 -77.37
CA ASP A 854 -17.20 -6.82 -78.39
C ASP A 854 -15.77 -6.54 -77.91
N TYR A 855 -15.58 -6.33 -76.61
CA TYR A 855 -14.26 -6.13 -76.00
C TYR A 855 -13.37 -7.37 -76.12
N ILE A 856 -13.88 -8.56 -75.75
CA ILE A 856 -13.15 -9.84 -75.90
C ILE A 856 -12.82 -10.07 -77.38
N HIS A 857 -13.80 -9.86 -78.26
CA HIS A 857 -13.63 -10.01 -79.70
C HIS A 857 -12.54 -9.07 -80.25
N ASN A 858 -12.51 -7.83 -79.78
CA ASN A 858 -11.52 -6.84 -80.16
C ASN A 858 -10.10 -7.24 -79.74
N ILE A 859 -9.91 -7.70 -78.49
CA ILE A 859 -8.61 -8.16 -77.99
C ILE A 859 -8.08 -9.33 -78.83
N ARG A 860 -8.93 -10.32 -79.15
CA ARG A 860 -8.55 -11.46 -80.01
C ARG A 860 -8.07 -11.01 -81.38
N LEU A 861 -8.76 -10.05 -82.02
CA LEU A 861 -8.36 -9.50 -83.32
C LEU A 861 -7.05 -8.70 -83.25
N ASP A 862 -6.83 -7.93 -82.19
CA ASP A 862 -5.59 -7.17 -82.02
C ASP A 862 -4.39 -8.09 -81.74
N ARG A 863 -4.59 -9.17 -80.98
CA ARG A 863 -3.55 -10.21 -80.81
C ARG A 863 -3.26 -10.92 -82.13
N ALA A 864 -4.29 -11.24 -82.91
CA ALA A 864 -4.12 -11.83 -84.23
C ALA A 864 -3.32 -10.91 -85.16
N ARG A 865 -3.56 -9.60 -85.09
CA ARG A 865 -2.78 -8.60 -85.83
C ARG A 865 -1.29 -8.67 -85.46
N ALA A 866 -0.96 -8.69 -84.17
CA ALA A 866 0.43 -8.84 -83.72
C ALA A 866 1.07 -10.17 -84.19
N MET A 867 0.33 -11.28 -84.15
CA MET A 867 0.81 -12.58 -84.62
C MET A 867 1.01 -12.64 -86.14
N LEU A 868 0.26 -11.86 -86.92
CA LEU A 868 0.46 -11.74 -88.36
C LEU A 868 1.77 -11.04 -88.70
N ASP A 869 2.25 -10.13 -87.84
CA ASP A 869 3.49 -9.37 -88.02
C ASP A 869 4.76 -10.18 -87.67
N ASP A 870 4.67 -11.14 -86.73
CA ASP A 870 5.84 -11.75 -86.06
C ASP A 870 5.93 -13.29 -86.15
N SER A 871 4.86 -13.99 -86.55
CA SER A 871 4.84 -15.47 -86.54
C SER A 871 4.94 -16.11 -87.93
N LYS A 872 5.56 -17.30 -87.99
CA LYS A 872 5.61 -18.20 -89.18
C LYS A 872 4.33 -19.03 -89.39
N LEU A 873 3.33 -18.86 -88.53
CA LEU A 873 2.07 -19.63 -88.57
C LEU A 873 1.21 -19.21 -89.76
N SER A 874 0.45 -20.12 -90.35
CA SER A 874 -0.55 -19.82 -91.39
C SER A 874 -1.71 -18.98 -90.85
N ILE A 875 -2.45 -18.31 -91.73
CA ILE A 875 -3.61 -17.49 -91.33
C ILE A 875 -4.69 -18.33 -90.62
N SER A 876 -4.83 -19.60 -91.00
CA SER A 876 -5.74 -20.55 -90.36
C SER A 876 -5.29 -20.90 -88.94
N GLU A 877 -4.00 -21.19 -88.75
CA GLU A 877 -3.43 -21.47 -87.42
C GLU A 877 -3.50 -20.25 -86.49
N ILE A 878 -3.29 -19.03 -87.01
CA ILE A 878 -3.48 -17.81 -86.22
C ILE A 878 -4.93 -17.64 -85.79
N ALA A 879 -5.90 -17.91 -86.66
CA ALA A 879 -7.32 -17.82 -86.32
C ALA A 879 -7.67 -18.75 -85.14
N TYR A 880 -7.17 -19.98 -85.14
CA TYR A 880 -7.38 -20.90 -84.02
C TYR A 880 -6.59 -20.51 -82.77
N ALA A 881 -5.35 -20.04 -82.91
CA ALA A 881 -4.50 -19.63 -81.79
C ALA A 881 -5.04 -18.41 -81.02
N VAL A 882 -5.88 -17.58 -81.66
CA VAL A 882 -6.60 -16.48 -81.02
C VAL A 882 -8.08 -16.80 -80.74
N GLY A 883 -8.44 -18.09 -80.76
CA GLY A 883 -9.73 -18.59 -80.25
C GLY A 883 -10.93 -18.37 -81.16
N PHE A 884 -10.73 -18.18 -82.48
CA PHE A 884 -11.85 -18.17 -83.42
C PHE A 884 -12.26 -19.60 -83.78
N SER A 885 -13.58 -19.85 -83.81
CA SER A 885 -14.15 -21.16 -84.16
C SER A 885 -13.99 -21.51 -85.65
N SER A 886 -13.82 -20.53 -86.54
CA SER A 886 -13.51 -20.75 -87.95
C SER A 886 -12.61 -19.66 -88.56
N PRO A 887 -11.68 -20.01 -89.47
CA PRO A 887 -10.84 -19.06 -90.20
C PRO A 887 -11.62 -18.08 -91.10
N ASN A 888 -12.78 -18.49 -91.60
CA ASN A 888 -13.66 -17.63 -92.40
C ASN A 888 -14.27 -16.51 -91.56
N TYR A 889 -14.79 -16.84 -90.36
CA TYR A 889 -15.33 -15.85 -89.44
C TYR A 889 -14.25 -14.89 -88.93
N PHE A 890 -13.05 -15.40 -88.65
CA PHE A 890 -11.88 -14.59 -88.34
C PHE A 890 -11.56 -13.59 -89.45
N SER A 891 -11.49 -14.03 -90.71
CA SER A 891 -11.12 -13.17 -91.84
C SER A 891 -12.12 -12.04 -92.09
N THR A 892 -13.43 -12.32 -91.95
CA THR A 892 -14.48 -11.30 -92.05
C THR A 892 -14.41 -10.30 -90.89
N SER A 893 -14.22 -10.80 -89.66
CA SER A 893 -14.13 -9.96 -88.46
C SER A 893 -12.88 -9.07 -88.47
N PHE A 894 -11.73 -9.60 -88.90
CA PHE A 894 -10.49 -8.87 -89.06
C PHE A 894 -10.61 -7.79 -90.15
N LYS A 895 -11.25 -8.10 -91.29
CA LYS A 895 -11.54 -7.12 -92.34
C LYS A 895 -12.45 -6.00 -91.85
N ASN A 896 -13.49 -6.32 -91.08
CA ASN A 896 -14.42 -5.32 -90.56
C ASN A 896 -13.75 -4.36 -89.56
N LYS A 897 -12.79 -4.85 -88.76
CA LYS A 897 -12.08 -4.02 -87.79
C LYS A 897 -10.95 -3.18 -88.40
N PHE A 898 -10.12 -3.77 -89.26
CA PHE A 898 -8.90 -3.14 -89.79
C PHE A 898 -9.00 -2.67 -91.24
N ASN A 899 -10.17 -2.80 -91.87
CA ASN A 899 -10.43 -2.51 -93.29
C ASN A 899 -9.52 -3.26 -94.29
N LYS A 900 -8.78 -4.29 -93.85
CA LYS A 900 -7.90 -5.12 -94.68
C LYS A 900 -8.09 -6.59 -94.32
N THR A 901 -7.99 -7.51 -95.28
CA THR A 901 -8.02 -8.95 -94.99
C THR A 901 -6.73 -9.39 -94.30
N PRO A 902 -6.73 -10.45 -93.47
CA PRO A 902 -5.51 -10.95 -92.81
C PRO A 902 -4.37 -11.24 -93.81
N LYS A 903 -4.71 -11.75 -95.00
CA LYS A 903 -3.75 -12.03 -96.08
C LYS A 903 -3.12 -10.74 -96.61
N ALA A 904 -3.93 -9.73 -96.92
CA ALA A 904 -3.46 -8.43 -97.40
C ALA A 904 -2.63 -7.70 -96.34
N TYR A 905 -2.98 -7.84 -95.06
CA TYR A 905 -2.23 -7.27 -93.96
C TYR A 905 -0.82 -7.88 -93.84
N ARG A 906 -0.69 -9.21 -93.95
CA ARG A 906 0.60 -9.91 -93.86
C ARG A 906 1.54 -9.65 -95.06
N THR A 907 1.00 -9.48 -96.27
CA THR A 907 1.83 -9.26 -97.48
C THR A 907 2.36 -7.83 -97.63
N ASN A 908 1.82 -6.86 -96.90
CA ASN A 908 2.30 -5.47 -96.90
C ASN A 908 3.42 -5.25 -95.86
N LYS A 909 4.51 -6.02 -95.97
CA LYS A 909 5.84 -5.57 -95.55
C LYS A 909 6.61 -5.19 -96.80
N ASP A 910 6.11 -4.15 -97.46
CA ASP A 910 6.80 -3.16 -98.28
C ASP A 910 5.86 -1.95 -98.46
#